data_AF-A0A0D2FEN5-F1
#
_entry.id   AF-A0A0D2FEN5-F1
#
_cell.length_a   1.000
_cell.length_b   1.000
_cell.length_c   1.000
_cell.angle_alpha   90.00
_cell.angle_beta   90.00
_cell.angle_gamma   90.00
#
_symmetry.space_group_name_H-M   'P 1'
#
loop_
_entity.id
_entity.type
_entity.pdbx_description
1 polymer ?
#
loop_
_entity_poly.entity_id
_entity_poly.type
_entity_poly.pdbx_seq_one_letter_code
_entity_poly.pdbx_strand_id
1 'polypeptide(L)'
;MNPSQGTPGPSGLGSGASSGPSASQVGTNPPAQLPVIRSLAFQENPSTPPEPEDEVQEAARMTAFRHQAAYPHMLSRDVVRTCLKNNGWDVNRAVAAYRWQGFRQGATTPPSATTGPHIRNRTTVERERLHQVHEMQSALRQGDPKWTTGNLEMMLLHHAYNFVPEDIAEAIAERDGNYDDFEDEAARLRQPADSQLALDQRLALFLNISATNSVHSARQLLNSHHWDVAAAIEAWMTAGKVHVTFPPFDREDEKEADDGLRAVNANRPPQIQGSRFIYFDHDSDKFNQWLTKKRKRDVNHSDLETSNPETAISGGQPEELSTVLSSPPSTLKKRRKNAVDEMESEVQSRPGPDNDSNSRPEDSGQDPPETPRKPTIRVRGRGPARYWIREEYEDDGDVGKSNSDDEDEDDVPGRDYISGNRGATGNPRGALIDLDRRPAVVHCPDRTKLYVEYIKKGKYKFERFQGQSRGSGRRNVPFRWDDMDDDEVEEVEFDWHNKRHIAQLNRWRNDRFVQITGIGRGEPNGGPFNKYEEQWLVEQEGSRIEKKFYERAGLEETSPKQTGNPPNEAYERTKEQFESGSNFPIPLTSGECEDLVERFNAAFSGKRFFSKTIYKSATFRSITKDMSRVSDVPRPPRSNHEIRQHRCRIAAYAKHFMLKADKAKFTNVDDEDYLRSDSDSDFELERAGEAAAIAAGGTGGTANSGQADNQIQIGTGGFQAAVQPDANAEPQSGSGADPSANTMYGGSTMYGGSTMYGGSTMYGGSTMYGDNTMYQPPNTQDEEGDEEDSDLYGA
;
A
#
# COMPACT_ATOMS: atom_id res chain seq x y z
N MET A 1 -45.81 28.48 40.64
CA MET A 1 -46.23 27.19 41.25
C MET A 1 -47.49 26.73 40.52
N ASN A 2 -47.49 25.49 40.04
CA ASN A 2 -48.46 24.90 39.09
C ASN A 2 -49.94 25.32 39.26
N PRO A 3 -50.63 25.58 38.14
CA PRO A 3 -52.02 25.23 37.96
C PRO A 3 -52.15 24.07 36.96
N SER A 4 -52.72 22.98 37.48
CA SER A 4 -53.10 21.76 36.79
C SER A 4 -54.36 21.92 35.94
N GLN A 5 -54.34 21.24 34.80
CA GLN A 5 -55.41 20.41 34.22
C GLN A 5 -56.82 21.00 34.02
N GLY A 6 -57.23 21.03 32.75
CA GLY A 6 -58.62 21.21 32.32
C GLY A 6 -58.79 20.68 30.90
N THR A 7 -59.18 19.41 30.81
CA THR A 7 -59.66 18.72 29.61
C THR A 7 -61.06 19.20 29.23
N PRO A 8 -61.35 19.37 27.93
CA PRO A 8 -62.70 19.19 27.43
C PRO A 8 -62.72 18.22 26.24
N GLY A 9 -63.49 17.14 26.38
CA GLY A 9 -63.84 16.26 25.28
C GLY A 9 -65.02 16.79 24.46
N PRO A 10 -65.21 16.25 23.25
CA PRO A 10 -66.52 16.18 22.62
C PRO A 10 -66.93 14.74 22.35
N SER A 11 -68.11 14.41 22.88
CA SER A 11 -68.91 13.21 22.72
C SER A 11 -69.71 13.23 21.41
N GLY A 12 -69.95 12.06 20.82
CA GLY A 12 -70.96 11.88 19.75
C GLY A 12 -70.66 10.62 18.92
N LEU A 13 -71.18 9.45 19.31
CA LEU A 13 -72.45 8.84 18.86
C LEU A 13 -72.48 8.52 17.35
N GLY A 14 -72.50 7.22 17.04
CA GLY A 14 -72.65 6.71 15.67
C GLY A 14 -72.64 5.20 15.61
N SER A 15 -73.70 4.58 16.14
CA SER A 15 -74.05 3.16 16.06
C SER A 15 -74.25 2.67 14.61
N GLY A 16 -73.63 1.55 14.26
CA GLY A 16 -73.86 0.85 12.99
C GLY A 16 -73.52 -0.64 13.14
N ALA A 17 -74.51 -1.42 13.55
CA ALA A 17 -74.44 -2.87 13.67
C ALA A 17 -74.66 -3.54 12.30
N SER A 18 -73.75 -4.40 11.88
CA SER A 18 -74.05 -5.44 10.88
C SER A 18 -73.37 -6.74 11.27
N SER A 19 -74.22 -7.66 11.71
CA SER A 19 -73.96 -9.04 12.11
C SER A 19 -73.85 -9.98 10.90
N GLY A 20 -72.91 -10.92 10.95
CA GLY A 20 -72.96 -12.18 10.18
C GLY A 20 -71.61 -12.64 9.61
N PRO A 21 -71.42 -13.94 9.34
CA PRO A 21 -71.47 -15.01 10.34
C PRO A 21 -70.15 -15.80 10.45
N SER A 22 -70.02 -16.45 11.59
CA SER A 22 -68.92 -17.29 12.06
C SER A 22 -68.45 -18.37 11.07
N ALA A 23 -67.18 -18.32 10.69
CA ALA A 23 -66.45 -19.44 10.10
C ALA A 23 -65.34 -19.89 11.05
N SER A 24 -65.58 -21.04 11.68
CA SER A 24 -64.64 -22.00 12.25
C SER A 24 -63.16 -21.57 12.39
N GLN A 25 -62.78 -21.29 13.65
CA GLN A 25 -61.41 -21.18 14.11
C GLN A 25 -60.63 -22.48 13.84
N VAL A 26 -59.81 -22.48 12.78
CA VAL A 26 -58.68 -23.40 12.66
C VAL A 26 -57.58 -22.83 13.54
N GLY A 27 -57.26 -23.53 14.63
CA GLY A 27 -56.24 -23.14 15.59
C GLY A 27 -54.86 -23.07 14.95
N THR A 28 -54.48 -21.89 14.47
CA THR A 28 -53.10 -21.56 14.20
C THR A 28 -52.42 -21.34 15.54
N ASN A 29 -51.62 -22.32 15.98
CA ASN A 29 -50.68 -22.11 17.07
C ASN A 29 -49.91 -20.81 16.79
N PRO A 30 -49.91 -19.82 17.70
CA PRO A 30 -49.13 -18.61 17.48
C PRO A 30 -47.68 -19.01 17.27
N PRO A 31 -46.99 -18.43 16.26
CA PRO A 31 -45.59 -18.75 16.00
C PRO A 31 -44.82 -18.57 17.30
N ALA A 32 -44.06 -19.60 17.67
CA ALA A 32 -43.26 -19.62 18.88
C ALA A 32 -42.49 -18.29 18.96
N GLN A 33 -42.83 -17.47 19.95
CA GLN A 33 -42.13 -16.22 20.19
C GLN A 33 -40.68 -16.59 20.51
N LEU A 34 -39.78 -16.25 19.59
CA LEU A 34 -38.35 -16.45 19.76
C LEU A 34 -37.94 -15.77 21.09
N PRO A 35 -37.15 -16.46 21.94
CA PRO A 35 -36.87 -16.00 23.31
C PRO A 35 -36.07 -14.69 23.39
N VAL A 36 -35.62 -14.15 22.25
CA VAL A 36 -34.92 -12.87 22.18
C VAL A 36 -35.48 -12.04 21.02
N ILE A 37 -36.12 -10.93 21.36
CA ILE A 37 -36.59 -9.93 20.40
C ILE A 37 -35.33 -9.35 19.71
N ARG A 38 -35.16 -9.59 18.40
CA ARG A 38 -33.96 -9.18 17.64
C ARG A 38 -33.63 -7.68 17.80
N SER A 39 -34.62 -6.80 17.95
CA SER A 39 -34.37 -5.37 18.19
C SER A 39 -33.82 -5.02 19.58
N LEU A 40 -33.92 -5.90 20.57
CA LEU A 40 -33.36 -5.68 21.91
C LEU A 40 -31.93 -6.24 22.06
N ALA A 41 -31.54 -7.23 21.25
CA ALA A 41 -30.19 -7.81 21.31
C ALA A 41 -29.15 -6.99 20.53
N PHE A 42 -29.60 -6.18 19.58
CA PHE A 42 -28.75 -5.34 18.76
C PHE A 42 -29.17 -3.90 18.96
N GLN A 43 -28.29 -3.07 19.53
CA GLN A 43 -28.52 -1.63 19.54
C GLN A 43 -28.74 -1.21 18.09
N GLU A 44 -29.96 -0.76 17.75
CA GLU A 44 -30.16 0.07 16.57
C GLU A 44 -29.01 1.08 16.59
N ASN A 45 -28.21 1.12 15.52
CA ASN A 45 -27.14 2.10 15.37
C ASN A 45 -27.64 3.43 15.94
N PRO A 46 -26.89 4.09 16.85
CA PRO A 46 -27.38 5.28 17.52
C PRO A 46 -28.03 6.16 16.47
N SER A 47 -29.32 6.49 16.68
CA SER A 47 -30.23 6.99 15.64
C SER A 47 -29.69 8.19 14.87
N THR A 48 -28.70 8.86 15.44
CA THR A 48 -27.77 9.75 14.76
C THR A 48 -26.36 9.55 15.34
N PRO A 49 -25.31 9.34 14.51
CA PRO A 49 -23.94 9.39 14.99
C PRO A 49 -23.65 10.78 15.59
N PRO A 50 -22.80 10.87 16.62
CA PRO A 50 -22.45 12.17 17.23
C PRO A 50 -21.76 13.07 16.18
N GLU A 51 -21.80 14.38 16.33
CA GLU A 51 -20.99 15.30 15.50
C GLU A 51 -19.49 14.93 15.60
N PRO A 52 -18.67 15.03 14.53
CA PRO A 52 -17.24 14.79 14.64
C PRO A 52 -16.61 15.71 15.68
N GLU A 53 -15.86 15.12 16.62
CA GLU A 53 -15.23 15.86 17.73
C GLU A 53 -13.99 16.65 17.27
N ASP A 54 -13.35 16.20 16.19
CA ASP A 54 -12.11 16.76 15.65
C ASP A 54 -12.09 16.73 14.10
N GLU A 55 -11.13 17.46 13.52
CA GLU A 55 -10.93 17.51 12.06
C GLU A 55 -10.57 16.15 11.47
N VAL A 56 -9.97 15.25 12.26
CA VAL A 56 -9.59 13.89 11.81
C VAL A 56 -10.83 13.03 11.61
N GLN A 57 -11.77 13.04 12.56
CA GLN A 57 -13.07 12.38 12.43
C GLN A 57 -13.89 13.01 11.31
N GLU A 58 -13.84 14.33 11.17
CA GLU A 58 -14.47 15.01 10.05
C GLU A 58 -13.91 14.50 8.71
N ALA A 59 -12.60 14.57 8.51
CA ALA A 59 -11.92 14.10 7.31
C ALA A 59 -12.18 12.61 7.03
N ALA A 60 -12.25 11.78 8.07
CA ALA A 60 -12.58 10.36 7.95
C ALA A 60 -14.03 10.13 7.49
N ARG A 61 -15.00 10.88 8.02
CA ARG A 61 -16.41 10.83 7.55
C ARG A 61 -16.54 11.34 6.13
N MET A 62 -15.81 12.40 5.80
CA MET A 62 -15.76 12.92 4.44
C MET A 62 -15.20 11.89 3.47
N THR A 63 -14.10 11.22 3.83
CA THR A 63 -13.48 10.14 3.06
C THR A 63 -14.42 8.95 2.91
N ALA A 64 -15.10 8.53 3.98
CA ALA A 64 -16.08 7.44 3.94
C ALA A 64 -17.30 7.79 3.08
N PHE A 65 -17.83 9.02 3.19
CA PHE A 65 -18.90 9.52 2.31
C PHE A 65 -18.48 9.46 0.86
N ARG A 66 -17.27 9.92 0.58
CA ARG A 66 -16.62 9.89 -0.72
C ARG A 66 -16.56 8.44 -1.26
N HIS A 67 -15.99 7.48 -0.52
CA HIS A 67 -15.91 6.06 -0.94
C HIS A 67 -17.29 5.47 -1.21
N GLN A 68 -18.26 5.72 -0.33
CA GLN A 68 -19.62 5.22 -0.48
C GLN A 68 -20.41 5.89 -1.62
N ALA A 69 -20.20 7.18 -1.86
CA ALA A 69 -20.89 7.95 -2.89
C ALA A 69 -20.48 7.55 -4.31
N ALA A 70 -19.53 6.62 -4.43
CA ALA A 70 -18.87 6.17 -5.66
C ALA A 70 -17.77 7.06 -6.20
N TYR A 71 -17.47 8.15 -5.49
CA TYR A 71 -16.67 9.22 -6.05
C TYR A 71 -15.73 9.76 -4.99
N PRO A 72 -14.76 8.94 -4.56
CA PRO A 72 -14.09 9.18 -3.29
C PRO A 72 -13.26 10.43 -3.13
N HIS A 73 -13.22 11.19 -4.18
CA HIS A 73 -12.13 12.06 -4.45
C HIS A 73 -12.73 13.32 -5.07
N MET A 74 -13.63 13.10 -6.02
CA MET A 74 -14.11 14.12 -6.92
C MET A 74 -15.22 15.05 -6.39
N LEU A 75 -15.66 14.89 -5.15
CA LEU A 75 -16.66 15.80 -4.54
C LEU A 75 -15.94 16.81 -3.68
N SER A 76 -16.25 18.09 -3.89
CA SER A 76 -15.55 19.14 -3.17
C SER A 76 -15.75 19.04 -1.67
N ARG A 77 -14.73 19.42 -0.91
CA ARG A 77 -14.73 19.40 0.56
C ARG A 77 -16.01 20.06 1.10
N ASP A 78 -16.39 21.20 0.54
CA ASP A 78 -17.58 21.95 0.95
C ASP A 78 -18.90 21.26 0.60
N VAL A 79 -19.01 20.62 -0.57
CA VAL A 79 -20.21 19.87 -0.95
C VAL A 79 -20.38 18.67 -0.02
N VAL A 80 -19.32 17.90 0.20
CA VAL A 80 -19.35 16.73 1.10
C VAL A 80 -19.68 17.15 2.53
N ARG A 81 -19.01 18.18 3.04
CA ARG A 81 -19.25 18.75 4.38
C ARG A 81 -20.70 19.23 4.52
N THR A 82 -21.24 19.91 3.52
CA THR A 82 -22.64 20.38 3.52
C THR A 82 -23.62 19.20 3.51
N CYS A 83 -23.39 18.19 2.68
CA CYS A 83 -24.20 16.97 2.65
C CYS A 83 -24.18 16.24 3.99
N LEU A 84 -23.01 16.11 4.63
CA LEU A 84 -22.88 15.49 5.94
C LEU A 84 -23.58 16.30 7.03
N LYS A 85 -23.35 17.60 7.12
CA LYS A 85 -24.01 18.49 8.10
C LYS A 85 -25.53 18.43 8.00
N ASN A 86 -26.07 18.48 6.77
CA ASN A 86 -27.51 18.43 6.53
C ASN A 86 -28.15 17.08 6.89
N ASN A 87 -27.35 16.03 7.09
CA ASN A 87 -27.81 14.69 7.45
C ASN A 87 -27.29 14.24 8.82
N GLY A 88 -26.94 15.18 9.70
CA GLY A 88 -26.50 14.87 11.07
C GLY A 88 -25.20 14.07 11.12
N TRP A 89 -24.32 14.27 10.13
CA TRP A 89 -23.04 13.57 9.97
C TRP A 89 -23.13 12.04 9.85
N ASP A 90 -24.31 11.52 9.53
CA ASP A 90 -24.50 10.12 9.15
C ASP A 90 -24.08 9.94 7.68
N VAL A 91 -22.97 9.23 7.49
CA VAL A 91 -22.40 8.94 6.17
C VAL A 91 -23.40 8.23 5.27
N ASN A 92 -24.09 7.20 5.77
CA ASN A 92 -25.03 6.41 4.97
C ASN A 92 -26.24 7.27 4.55
N ARG A 93 -26.77 8.06 5.49
CA ARG A 93 -27.91 8.96 5.23
C ARG A 93 -27.52 10.09 4.28
N ALA A 94 -26.33 10.67 4.45
CA ALA A 94 -25.81 11.71 3.58
C ALA A 94 -25.60 11.18 2.15
N VAL A 95 -25.03 9.99 1.99
CA VAL A 95 -24.83 9.34 0.67
C VAL A 95 -26.17 9.04 0.02
N ALA A 96 -27.13 8.51 0.79
CA ALA A 96 -28.48 8.24 0.31
C ALA A 96 -29.16 9.55 -0.15
N ALA A 97 -29.07 10.63 0.64
CA ALA A 97 -29.64 11.93 0.30
C ALA A 97 -28.96 12.56 -0.93
N TYR A 98 -27.63 12.50 -1.01
CA TYR A 98 -26.85 12.99 -2.15
C TYR A 98 -27.26 12.29 -3.45
N ARG A 99 -27.37 10.96 -3.42
CA ARG A 99 -27.86 10.17 -4.56
C ARG A 99 -29.30 10.51 -4.92
N TRP A 100 -30.17 10.66 -3.93
CA TRP A 100 -31.58 11.00 -4.15
C TRP A 100 -31.74 12.37 -4.83
N GLN A 101 -30.89 13.35 -4.50
CA GLN A 101 -30.87 14.65 -5.17
C GLN A 101 -30.42 14.53 -6.64
N GLY A 102 -29.39 13.72 -6.92
CA GLY A 102 -28.93 13.49 -8.29
C GLY A 102 -29.98 12.85 -9.19
N PHE A 103 -30.72 11.87 -8.69
CA PHE A 103 -31.81 11.24 -9.45
C PHE A 103 -32.95 12.23 -9.78
N ARG A 104 -33.24 13.20 -8.92
CA ARG A 104 -34.30 14.20 -9.17
C ARG A 104 -33.91 15.23 -10.22
N GLN A 105 -32.66 15.67 -10.26
CA GLN A 105 -32.23 16.70 -11.22
C GLN A 105 -32.31 16.22 -12.67
N GLY A 106 -32.16 14.92 -12.92
CA GLY A 106 -32.34 14.34 -14.25
C GLY A 106 -33.80 14.28 -14.73
N ALA A 107 -34.78 14.31 -13.81
CA ALA A 107 -36.16 13.96 -14.17
C ALA A 107 -37.03 15.14 -14.64
N THR A 108 -36.82 16.38 -14.15
CA THR A 108 -37.81 17.47 -14.40
C THR A 108 -37.31 18.91 -14.28
N THR A 109 -36.03 19.19 -14.01
CA THR A 109 -35.61 20.59 -13.85
C THR A 109 -35.65 21.34 -15.19
N PRO A 110 -36.46 22.41 -15.34
CA PRO A 110 -36.48 23.20 -16.57
C PRO A 110 -35.13 23.91 -16.78
N PRO A 111 -34.71 24.13 -18.04
CA PRO A 111 -33.35 24.54 -18.41
C PRO A 111 -32.92 25.95 -17.92
N SER A 112 -33.75 26.67 -17.18
CA SER A 112 -33.50 28.07 -16.77
C SER A 112 -33.12 28.26 -15.30
N ALA A 113 -33.12 27.22 -14.46
CA ALA A 113 -32.73 27.36 -13.06
C ALA A 113 -31.20 27.37 -12.94
N THR A 114 -30.65 28.46 -12.39
CA THR A 114 -29.23 28.67 -12.10
C THR A 114 -28.60 27.38 -11.59
N THR A 115 -27.64 26.86 -12.35
CA THR A 115 -26.96 25.59 -12.11
C THR A 115 -26.49 25.51 -10.67
N GLY A 116 -27.24 24.79 -9.83
CA GLY A 116 -26.69 24.22 -8.61
C GLY A 116 -25.48 23.34 -8.98
N PRO A 117 -24.60 23.00 -8.02
CA PRO A 117 -23.39 22.22 -8.28
C PRO A 117 -23.75 21.04 -9.18
N HIS A 118 -23.22 21.06 -10.42
CA HIS A 118 -23.66 20.18 -11.50
C HIS A 118 -23.58 18.72 -11.02
N ILE A 119 -24.72 18.10 -10.71
CA ILE A 119 -24.74 16.69 -10.31
C ILE A 119 -24.59 15.88 -11.61
N ARG A 120 -23.34 15.49 -11.85
CA ARG A 120 -22.73 14.70 -12.92
C ARG A 120 -23.64 14.06 -13.97
N ASN A 121 -23.32 14.34 -15.23
CA ASN A 121 -23.86 13.68 -16.42
C ASN A 121 -23.12 12.38 -16.83
N ARG A 122 -22.02 11.98 -16.18
CA ARG A 122 -21.13 10.91 -16.68
C ARG A 122 -21.30 9.58 -15.95
N THR A 123 -21.11 8.46 -16.68
CA THR A 123 -21.57 7.12 -16.29
C THR A 123 -20.57 6.23 -15.53
N THR A 124 -19.28 6.59 -15.46
CA THR A 124 -18.22 5.78 -14.83
C THR A 124 -17.14 6.62 -14.16
N VAL A 125 -16.45 6.08 -13.16
CA VAL A 125 -15.33 6.74 -12.45
C VAL A 125 -14.14 7.00 -13.39
N GLU A 126 -13.83 6.04 -14.28
CA GLU A 126 -12.83 6.19 -15.35
C GLU A 126 -12.97 7.53 -16.11
N ARG A 127 -14.17 7.78 -16.68
CA ARG A 127 -14.43 8.96 -17.52
C ARG A 127 -14.37 10.27 -16.74
N GLU A 128 -14.72 10.19 -15.47
CA GLU A 128 -14.76 11.32 -14.56
C GLU A 128 -13.33 11.73 -14.18
N ARG A 129 -12.46 10.75 -13.89
CA ARG A 129 -11.02 11.00 -13.64
C ARG A 129 -10.33 11.62 -14.85
N LEU A 130 -10.60 11.10 -16.05
CA LEU A 130 -10.11 11.70 -17.30
C LEU A 130 -10.60 13.13 -17.49
N HIS A 131 -11.87 13.38 -17.17
CA HIS A 131 -12.44 14.71 -17.28
C HIS A 131 -11.79 15.70 -16.31
N GLN A 132 -11.56 15.29 -15.07
CA GLN A 132 -10.88 16.10 -14.06
C GLN A 132 -9.49 16.54 -14.49
N VAL A 133 -8.68 15.60 -15.00
CA VAL A 133 -7.34 15.92 -15.48
C VAL A 133 -7.43 16.89 -16.66
N HIS A 134 -8.32 16.63 -17.62
CA HIS A 134 -8.52 17.51 -18.77
C HIS A 134 -9.01 18.92 -18.37
N GLU A 135 -9.95 19.01 -17.42
CA GLU A 135 -10.48 20.29 -16.92
C GLU A 135 -9.40 21.08 -16.20
N MET A 136 -8.65 20.43 -15.30
CA MET A 136 -7.53 21.05 -14.59
C MET A 136 -6.48 21.56 -15.57
N GLN A 137 -6.05 20.74 -16.52
CA GLN A 137 -5.09 21.16 -17.55
C GLN A 137 -5.61 22.30 -18.42
N SER A 138 -6.90 22.27 -18.78
CA SER A 138 -7.52 23.36 -19.54
C SER A 138 -7.51 24.66 -18.74
N ALA A 139 -7.80 24.60 -17.44
CA ALA A 139 -7.76 25.75 -16.54
C ALA A 139 -6.34 26.29 -16.38
N LEU A 140 -5.34 25.42 -16.20
CA LEU A 140 -3.93 25.82 -16.08
C LEU A 140 -3.41 26.49 -17.35
N ARG A 141 -3.70 25.93 -18.53
CA ARG A 141 -3.31 26.52 -19.82
C ARG A 141 -4.03 27.84 -20.11
N GLN A 142 -5.24 28.03 -19.58
CA GLN A 142 -5.96 29.31 -19.68
C GLN A 142 -5.36 30.38 -18.75
N GLY A 143 -4.89 29.99 -17.56
CA GLY A 143 -4.27 30.89 -16.60
C GLY A 143 -2.87 31.33 -17.02
N ASP A 144 -2.03 30.39 -17.43
CA ASP A 144 -0.69 30.66 -17.94
C ASP A 144 -0.34 29.69 -19.10
N PRO A 145 -0.34 30.18 -20.35
CA PRO A 145 -0.01 29.37 -21.53
C PRO A 145 1.39 28.73 -21.49
N LYS A 146 2.28 29.17 -20.60
CA LYS A 146 3.62 28.59 -20.44
C LYS A 146 3.61 27.29 -19.65
N TRP A 147 2.51 26.92 -19.01
CA TRP A 147 2.42 25.68 -18.25
C TRP A 147 2.40 24.48 -19.20
N THR A 148 3.54 23.79 -19.29
CA THR A 148 3.77 22.66 -20.20
C THR A 148 3.57 21.29 -19.55
N THR A 149 2.99 21.21 -18.35
CA THR A 149 2.78 19.94 -17.65
C THR A 149 1.96 18.98 -18.52
N GLY A 150 2.54 17.81 -18.81
CA GLY A 150 1.91 16.79 -19.62
C GLY A 150 0.70 16.15 -18.93
N ASN A 151 -0.08 15.40 -19.70
CA ASN A 151 -1.28 14.72 -19.22
C ASN A 151 -0.96 13.64 -18.19
N LEU A 152 0.20 13.00 -18.36
CA LEU A 152 0.68 11.95 -17.49
C LEU A 152 1.07 12.48 -16.11
N GLU A 153 1.87 13.54 -16.05
CA GLU A 153 2.32 14.16 -14.80
C GLU A 153 1.11 14.68 -14.01
N MET A 154 0.13 15.26 -14.69
CA MET A 154 -1.14 15.66 -14.08
C MET A 154 -1.97 14.46 -13.60
N MET A 155 -1.96 13.34 -14.33
CA MET A 155 -2.64 12.12 -13.87
C MET A 155 -1.97 11.54 -12.61
N LEU A 156 -0.63 11.54 -12.55
CA LEU A 156 0.14 11.10 -11.39
C LEU A 156 -0.08 12.01 -10.19
N LEU A 157 -0.12 13.34 -10.41
CA LEU A 157 -0.51 14.31 -9.39
C LEU A 157 -1.91 14.01 -8.85
N HIS A 158 -2.90 13.87 -9.73
CA HIS A 158 -4.25 13.52 -9.31
C HIS A 158 -4.27 12.20 -8.52
N HIS A 159 -3.50 11.19 -8.94
CA HIS A 159 -3.40 9.93 -8.22
C HIS A 159 -2.79 10.07 -6.82
N ALA A 160 -1.69 10.82 -6.68
CA ALA A 160 -1.01 11.05 -5.40
C ALA A 160 -1.91 11.72 -4.35
N TYR A 161 -2.77 12.64 -4.78
CA TYR A 161 -3.74 13.34 -3.95
C TYR A 161 -5.11 12.64 -3.95
N ASN A 162 -5.16 11.35 -4.29
CA ASN A 162 -6.37 10.55 -4.33
C ASN A 162 -7.51 11.31 -5.02
N PHE A 163 -7.28 11.87 -6.20
CA PHE A 163 -8.23 12.62 -7.04
C PHE A 163 -9.09 13.70 -6.32
N VAL A 164 -8.67 14.22 -5.16
CA VAL A 164 -9.41 15.23 -4.39
C VAL A 164 -9.16 16.62 -4.99
N PRO A 165 -10.16 17.29 -5.61
CA PRO A 165 -9.94 18.55 -6.34
C PRO A 165 -9.30 19.64 -5.49
N GLU A 166 -9.68 19.74 -4.21
CA GLU A 166 -9.12 20.75 -3.30
C GLU A 166 -7.66 20.49 -3.01
N ASP A 167 -7.33 19.26 -2.59
CA ASP A 167 -5.96 18.86 -2.26
C ASP A 167 -5.06 18.98 -3.49
N ILE A 168 -5.59 18.70 -4.69
CA ILE A 168 -4.87 18.89 -5.96
C ILE A 168 -4.66 20.38 -6.26
N ALA A 169 -5.70 21.21 -6.10
CA ALA A 169 -5.58 22.64 -6.34
C ALA A 169 -4.58 23.30 -5.36
N GLU A 170 -4.59 22.87 -4.09
CA GLU A 170 -3.61 23.28 -3.07
C GLU A 170 -2.20 22.83 -3.45
N ALA A 171 -2.03 21.57 -3.85
CA ALA A 171 -0.73 21.05 -4.29
C ALA A 171 -0.18 21.78 -5.53
N ILE A 172 -1.04 22.11 -6.49
CA ILE A 172 -0.66 22.90 -7.67
C ILE A 172 -0.21 24.30 -7.26
N ALA A 173 -0.93 24.94 -6.34
CA ALA A 173 -0.59 26.27 -5.84
C ALA A 173 0.73 26.27 -5.05
N GLU A 174 0.97 25.23 -4.24
CA GLU A 174 2.21 25.07 -3.46
C GLU A 174 3.44 24.84 -4.35
N ARG A 175 3.26 24.13 -5.48
CA ARG A 175 4.34 23.76 -6.38
C ARG A 175 4.84 24.89 -7.27
N ASP A 176 4.03 25.93 -7.52
CA ASP A 176 4.37 27.07 -8.38
C ASP A 176 4.97 26.66 -9.73
N GLY A 177 4.40 25.62 -10.35
CA GLY A 177 4.85 25.07 -11.63
C GLY A 177 5.98 24.04 -11.56
N ASN A 178 6.52 23.71 -10.38
CA ASN A 178 7.50 22.64 -10.21
C ASN A 178 6.83 21.26 -10.14
N TYR A 179 7.02 20.47 -11.21
CA TYR A 179 6.53 19.10 -11.32
C TYR A 179 7.67 18.10 -11.59
N ASP A 180 8.92 18.47 -11.29
CA ASP A 180 10.12 17.68 -11.60
C ASP A 180 10.02 16.26 -10.99
N ASP A 181 9.47 16.13 -9.78
CA ASP A 181 9.27 14.83 -9.13
C ASP A 181 8.24 13.93 -9.83
N PHE A 182 7.21 14.51 -10.46
CA PHE A 182 6.26 13.76 -11.29
C PHE A 182 6.81 13.46 -12.69
N GLU A 183 7.69 14.32 -13.22
CA GLU A 183 8.44 14.04 -14.46
C GLU A 183 9.43 12.88 -14.24
N ASP A 184 10.14 12.89 -13.12
CA ASP A 184 11.03 11.80 -12.70
C ASP A 184 10.25 10.49 -12.49
N GLU A 185 9.10 10.56 -11.82
CA GLU A 185 8.23 9.40 -11.62
C GLU A 185 7.66 8.89 -12.95
N ALA A 186 7.26 9.79 -13.86
CA ALA A 186 6.84 9.43 -15.21
C ALA A 186 7.97 8.75 -16.00
N ALA A 187 9.19 9.28 -15.93
CA ALA A 187 10.37 8.68 -16.56
C ALA A 187 10.66 7.28 -15.98
N ARG A 188 10.53 7.10 -14.66
CA ARG A 188 10.66 5.80 -13.99
C ARG A 188 9.61 4.80 -14.47
N LEU A 189 8.37 5.25 -14.68
CA LEU A 189 7.26 4.43 -15.15
C LEU A 189 7.34 4.04 -16.64
N ARG A 190 8.15 4.76 -17.43
CA ARG A 190 8.45 4.46 -18.84
C ARG A 190 9.49 3.35 -19.04
N GLN A 191 10.43 3.18 -18.11
CA GLN A 191 11.42 2.11 -18.19
C GLN A 191 10.70 0.76 -18.23
N PRO A 192 11.20 -0.29 -18.91
CA PRO A 192 10.57 -1.62 -18.87
C PRO A 192 10.58 -2.21 -17.45
N ALA A 193 9.70 -3.17 -17.17
CA ALA A 193 9.68 -3.88 -15.89
C ALA A 193 10.51 -5.17 -15.96
N ASP A 194 11.62 -5.20 -15.22
CA ASP A 194 12.59 -6.31 -15.29
C ASP A 194 12.24 -7.48 -14.36
N SER A 195 11.28 -7.32 -13.45
CA SER A 195 10.91 -8.34 -12.47
C SER A 195 9.40 -8.56 -12.39
N GLN A 196 8.98 -9.77 -12.02
CA GLN A 196 7.56 -10.09 -11.85
C GLN A 196 6.89 -9.18 -10.80
N LEU A 197 7.59 -8.79 -9.74
CA LEU A 197 7.07 -7.84 -8.76
C LEU A 197 6.87 -6.46 -9.38
N ALA A 198 7.80 -5.99 -10.22
CA ALA A 198 7.64 -4.74 -10.94
C ALA A 198 6.43 -4.79 -11.90
N LEU A 199 6.21 -5.90 -12.60
CA LEU A 199 4.99 -6.12 -13.41
C LEU A 199 3.74 -6.04 -12.54
N ASP A 200 3.72 -6.71 -11.39
CA ASP A 200 2.59 -6.69 -10.44
C ASP A 200 2.30 -5.27 -9.93
N GLN A 201 3.35 -4.53 -9.56
CA GLN A 201 3.26 -3.14 -9.10
C GLN A 201 2.68 -2.23 -10.18
N ARG A 202 3.10 -2.41 -11.43
CA ARG A 202 2.60 -1.63 -12.57
C ARG A 202 1.15 -1.93 -12.90
N LEU A 203 0.75 -3.21 -12.88
CA LEU A 203 -0.65 -3.59 -13.05
C LEU A 203 -1.52 -3.01 -11.93
N ALA A 204 -1.06 -3.11 -10.68
CA ALA A 204 -1.78 -2.56 -9.54
C ALA A 204 -1.92 -1.04 -9.60
N LEU A 205 -0.85 -0.32 -9.96
CA LEU A 205 -0.84 1.12 -10.16
C LEU A 205 -1.80 1.53 -11.28
N PHE A 206 -1.74 0.86 -12.44
CA PHE A 206 -2.62 1.17 -13.56
C PHE A 206 -4.10 0.90 -13.23
N LEU A 207 -4.42 -0.18 -12.53
CA LEU A 207 -5.77 -0.46 -12.04
C LEU A 207 -6.25 0.60 -11.05
N ASN A 208 -5.35 1.07 -10.18
CA ASN A 208 -5.67 2.16 -9.26
C ASN A 208 -5.96 3.44 -10.03
N ILE A 209 -5.07 3.90 -10.92
CA ILE A 209 -5.20 5.16 -11.68
C ILE A 209 -6.43 5.15 -12.60
N SER A 210 -6.61 4.08 -13.37
CA SER A 210 -7.73 3.97 -14.30
C SER A 210 -9.06 3.76 -13.58
N ALA A 211 -9.08 3.15 -12.39
CA ALA A 211 -10.29 2.60 -11.77
C ALA A 211 -11.03 1.60 -12.67
N THR A 212 -10.34 0.97 -13.62
CA THR A 212 -10.98 -0.02 -14.48
C THR A 212 -11.33 -1.29 -13.72
N ASN A 213 -12.45 -1.91 -14.14
CA ASN A 213 -12.95 -3.14 -13.55
C ASN A 213 -12.33 -4.39 -14.17
N SER A 214 -11.84 -4.32 -15.42
CA SER A 214 -11.24 -5.49 -16.07
C SER A 214 -9.72 -5.53 -15.86
N VAL A 215 -9.29 -6.42 -14.98
CA VAL A 215 -7.87 -6.73 -14.76
C VAL A 215 -7.22 -7.30 -16.01
N HIS A 216 -7.95 -8.14 -16.75
CA HIS A 216 -7.44 -8.72 -17.98
C HIS A 216 -7.14 -7.64 -19.03
N SER A 217 -8.08 -6.71 -19.23
CA SER A 217 -7.92 -5.61 -20.20
C SER A 217 -6.79 -4.66 -19.82
N ALA A 218 -6.68 -4.34 -18.52
CA ALA A 218 -5.57 -3.55 -18.00
C ALA A 218 -4.22 -4.22 -18.29
N ARG A 219 -4.12 -5.55 -18.08
CA ARG A 219 -2.91 -6.33 -18.37
C ARG A 219 -2.61 -6.36 -19.87
N GLN A 220 -3.61 -6.56 -20.73
CA GLN A 220 -3.43 -6.54 -22.18
C GLN A 220 -2.92 -5.18 -22.67
N LEU A 221 -3.49 -4.09 -22.15
CA LEU A 221 -3.04 -2.75 -22.50
C LEU A 221 -1.58 -2.53 -22.08
N LEU A 222 -1.20 -2.90 -20.86
CA LEU A 222 0.19 -2.83 -20.41
C LEU A 222 1.12 -3.69 -21.28
N ASN A 223 0.73 -4.93 -21.61
CA ASN A 223 1.51 -5.79 -22.50
C ASN A 223 1.72 -5.16 -23.89
N SER A 224 0.68 -4.54 -24.47
CA SER A 224 0.76 -3.87 -25.77
C SER A 224 1.69 -2.65 -25.78
N HIS A 225 1.99 -2.11 -24.60
CA HIS A 225 2.92 -1.01 -24.38
C HIS A 225 4.20 -1.46 -23.67
N HIS A 226 4.61 -2.74 -23.77
CA HIS A 226 5.83 -3.27 -23.16
C HIS A 226 5.96 -2.97 -21.65
N TRP A 227 4.83 -2.95 -20.95
CA TRP A 227 4.70 -2.58 -19.54
C TRP A 227 5.10 -1.14 -19.20
N ASP A 228 5.29 -0.27 -20.19
CA ASP A 228 5.37 1.17 -20.01
C ASP A 228 4.02 1.69 -19.49
N VAL A 229 3.95 2.01 -18.20
CA VAL A 229 2.72 2.46 -17.55
C VAL A 229 2.33 3.85 -18.05
N ALA A 230 3.32 4.69 -18.35
CA ALA A 230 3.12 6.03 -18.86
C ALA A 230 2.46 6.00 -20.24
N ALA A 231 2.99 5.19 -21.17
CA ALA A 231 2.39 4.99 -22.49
C ALA A 231 0.99 4.36 -22.40
N ALA A 232 0.78 3.39 -21.49
CA ALA A 232 -0.55 2.81 -21.28
C ALA A 232 -1.56 3.82 -20.71
N ILE A 233 -1.15 4.72 -19.81
CA ILE A 233 -2.00 5.82 -19.32
C ILE A 233 -2.34 6.76 -20.47
N GLU A 234 -1.37 7.19 -21.26
CA GLU A 234 -1.61 8.07 -22.42
C GLU A 234 -2.55 7.44 -23.44
N ALA A 235 -2.39 6.15 -23.74
CA ALA A 235 -3.29 5.39 -24.60
C ALA A 235 -4.70 5.30 -24.02
N TRP A 236 -4.84 5.04 -22.72
CA TRP A 236 -6.12 5.05 -22.02
C TRP A 236 -6.80 6.43 -22.04
N MET A 237 -6.04 7.50 -21.80
CA MET A 237 -6.55 8.88 -21.87
C MET A 237 -7.04 9.22 -23.27
N THR A 238 -6.31 8.79 -24.30
CA THR A 238 -6.67 8.99 -25.71
C THR A 238 -7.93 8.21 -26.10
N ALA A 239 -8.05 6.96 -25.64
CA ALA A 239 -9.22 6.12 -25.89
C ALA A 239 -10.47 6.57 -25.10
N GLY A 240 -10.29 7.28 -23.98
CA GLY A 240 -11.35 7.76 -23.11
C GLY A 240 -11.96 6.71 -22.17
N LYS A 241 -11.52 5.44 -22.26
CA LYS A 241 -11.87 4.30 -21.39
C LYS A 241 -10.98 3.10 -21.69
N VAL A 242 -10.85 2.16 -20.74
CA VAL A 242 -10.23 0.86 -21.03
C VAL A 242 -11.26 -0.02 -21.74
N HIS A 243 -10.91 -0.58 -22.90
CA HIS A 243 -11.81 -1.50 -23.62
C HIS A 243 -11.86 -2.84 -22.89
N VAL A 244 -13.04 -3.28 -22.44
CA VAL A 244 -13.18 -4.53 -21.70
C VAL A 244 -13.08 -5.73 -22.64
N THR A 245 -11.95 -6.43 -22.58
CA THR A 245 -11.72 -7.76 -23.12
C THR A 245 -11.76 -8.80 -22.00
N PHE A 246 -12.25 -10.01 -22.32
CA PHE A 246 -12.29 -11.14 -21.39
C PHE A 246 -11.16 -12.13 -21.73
N PRO A 247 -10.60 -12.81 -20.72
CA PRO A 247 -9.58 -13.82 -20.96
C PRO A 247 -10.10 -14.91 -21.90
N PRO A 248 -9.24 -15.50 -22.75
CA PRO A 248 -9.59 -16.72 -23.45
C PRO A 248 -9.96 -17.79 -22.41
N PHE A 249 -10.98 -18.60 -22.70
CA PHE A 249 -11.29 -19.75 -21.87
C PHE A 249 -10.20 -20.78 -22.08
N ASP A 250 -9.19 -20.76 -21.22
CA ASP A 250 -8.34 -21.92 -21.05
C ASP A 250 -9.16 -23.01 -20.33
N ARG A 251 -8.85 -24.26 -20.66
CA ARG A 251 -9.64 -25.50 -20.51
C ARG A 251 -10.49 -25.60 -19.23
N GLU A 252 -11.59 -26.35 -19.33
CA GLU A 252 -12.65 -26.58 -18.33
C GLU A 252 -12.18 -27.01 -16.91
N ASP A 253 -10.90 -27.34 -16.76
CA ASP A 253 -10.33 -27.89 -15.53
C ASP A 253 -10.00 -26.81 -14.47
N GLU A 254 -9.84 -25.54 -14.85
CA GLU A 254 -9.65 -24.45 -13.89
C GLU A 254 -11.02 -24.01 -13.31
N LYS A 255 -11.49 -24.74 -12.29
CA LYS A 255 -12.78 -24.51 -11.60
C LYS A 255 -12.96 -23.11 -11.00
N GLU A 256 -11.88 -22.33 -10.90
CA GLU A 256 -11.88 -20.93 -10.46
C GLU A 256 -11.33 -20.02 -11.56
N ALA A 257 -11.84 -20.16 -12.79
CA ALA A 257 -11.53 -19.25 -13.88
C ALA A 257 -11.77 -17.79 -13.42
N ASP A 258 -10.67 -17.09 -13.15
CA ASP A 258 -10.62 -15.64 -12.95
C ASP A 258 -11.25 -15.02 -14.20
N ASP A 259 -12.45 -14.47 -14.06
CA ASP A 259 -13.19 -13.82 -15.15
C ASP A 259 -12.46 -12.58 -15.68
N GLY A 260 -11.33 -12.23 -15.05
CA GLY A 260 -10.52 -11.08 -15.37
C GLY A 260 -11.18 -9.78 -14.90
N LEU A 261 -12.19 -9.86 -14.05
CA LEU A 261 -12.87 -8.72 -13.43
C LEU A 261 -12.44 -8.58 -11.97
N ARG A 262 -12.47 -7.34 -11.48
CA ARG A 262 -12.27 -7.08 -10.06
C ARG A 262 -13.53 -7.47 -9.30
N ALA A 263 -13.33 -8.03 -8.11
CA ALA A 263 -14.42 -8.31 -7.17
C ALA A 263 -15.10 -7.02 -6.69
N VAL A 264 -14.40 -5.89 -6.71
CA VAL A 264 -14.94 -4.57 -6.39
C VAL A 264 -14.90 -3.70 -7.64
N ASN A 265 -16.07 -3.47 -8.25
CA ASN A 265 -16.18 -2.61 -9.41
C ASN A 265 -15.99 -1.13 -8.99
N ALA A 266 -14.78 -0.62 -9.14
CA ALA A 266 -14.44 0.76 -8.83
C ALA A 266 -15.23 1.78 -9.68
N ASN A 267 -15.70 1.41 -10.87
CA ASN A 267 -16.56 2.26 -11.71
C ASN A 267 -18.01 2.33 -11.23
N ARG A 268 -18.47 1.32 -10.48
CA ARG A 268 -19.84 1.21 -9.98
C ARG A 268 -19.88 0.61 -8.58
N PRO A 269 -19.34 1.32 -7.59
CA PRO A 269 -19.29 0.79 -6.25
C PRO A 269 -20.70 0.61 -5.68
N PRO A 270 -20.83 -0.25 -4.66
CA PRO A 270 -22.13 -0.73 -4.20
C PRO A 270 -23.02 0.43 -3.74
N GLN A 271 -24.27 0.46 -4.19
CA GLN A 271 -25.22 1.51 -3.79
C GLN A 271 -26.01 1.11 -2.57
N ILE A 272 -26.22 2.01 -1.60
CA ILE A 272 -27.14 1.75 -0.49
C ILE A 272 -28.56 2.10 -0.93
N GLN A 273 -29.43 1.09 -1.06
CA GLN A 273 -30.88 1.26 -1.25
C GLN A 273 -31.61 0.60 -0.09
N GLY A 274 -32.34 1.40 0.70
CA GLY A 274 -33.14 0.90 1.83
C GLY A 274 -32.30 0.11 2.85
N SER A 275 -31.18 0.69 3.31
CA SER A 275 -30.18 0.06 4.21
C SER A 275 -29.44 -1.17 3.66
N ARG A 276 -29.72 -1.62 2.44
CA ARG A 276 -29.01 -2.72 1.77
C ARG A 276 -28.08 -2.20 0.69
N PHE A 277 -26.96 -2.88 0.49
CA PHE A 277 -26.04 -2.55 -0.60
C PHE A 277 -26.40 -3.36 -1.85
N ILE A 278 -26.61 -2.67 -2.96
CA ILE A 278 -26.85 -3.20 -4.29
C ILE A 278 -25.53 -3.12 -5.07
N TYR A 279 -25.02 -4.27 -5.45
CA TYR A 279 -23.85 -4.39 -6.30
C TYR A 279 -24.29 -4.29 -7.76
N PHE A 280 -23.64 -3.44 -8.55
CA PHE A 280 -23.88 -3.35 -9.98
C PHE A 280 -22.89 -4.27 -10.70
N ASP A 281 -23.18 -5.56 -10.67
CA ASP A 281 -22.42 -6.58 -11.40
C ASP A 281 -22.79 -6.59 -12.89
N HIS A 282 -23.09 -5.43 -13.49
CA HIS A 282 -23.48 -5.38 -14.90
C HIS A 282 -22.36 -5.90 -15.81
N ASP A 283 -21.09 -5.74 -15.41
CA ASP A 283 -19.97 -6.33 -16.14
C ASP A 283 -19.95 -7.86 -15.98
N SER A 284 -20.28 -8.39 -14.80
CA SER A 284 -20.44 -9.83 -14.59
C SER A 284 -21.66 -10.37 -15.34
N ASP A 285 -22.75 -9.62 -15.43
CA ASP A 285 -23.92 -9.96 -16.25
C ASP A 285 -23.55 -9.95 -17.73
N LYS A 286 -22.74 -8.97 -18.19
CA LYS A 286 -22.22 -8.93 -19.56
C LYS A 286 -21.24 -10.07 -19.82
N PHE A 287 -20.40 -10.43 -18.85
CA PHE A 287 -19.54 -11.61 -18.91
C PHE A 287 -20.38 -12.88 -19.01
N ASN A 288 -21.41 -13.04 -18.19
CA ASN A 288 -22.35 -14.16 -18.24
C ASN A 288 -23.10 -14.22 -19.58
N GLN A 289 -23.49 -13.07 -20.15
CA GLN A 289 -24.09 -12.99 -21.47
C GLN A 289 -23.07 -13.36 -22.57
N TRP A 290 -21.83 -12.90 -22.46
CA TRP A 290 -20.74 -13.24 -23.38
C TRP A 290 -20.43 -14.74 -23.34
N LEU A 291 -20.30 -15.32 -22.14
CA LEU A 291 -20.22 -16.75 -21.86
C LEU A 291 -21.35 -17.53 -22.53
N THR A 292 -22.59 -17.07 -22.34
CA THR A 292 -23.77 -17.72 -22.91
C THR A 292 -23.76 -17.65 -24.43
N LYS A 293 -23.33 -16.52 -25.02
CA LYS A 293 -23.17 -16.36 -26.47
C LYS A 293 -22.06 -17.24 -27.03
N LYS A 294 -20.92 -17.34 -26.34
CA LYS A 294 -19.78 -18.17 -26.77
C LYS A 294 -20.13 -19.65 -26.75
N ARG A 295 -20.70 -20.16 -25.65
CA ARG A 295 -21.20 -21.54 -25.56
C ARG A 295 -22.24 -21.87 -26.64
N LYS A 296 -23.12 -20.91 -26.99
CA LYS A 296 -24.08 -21.09 -28.09
C LYS A 296 -23.42 -21.16 -29.47
N ARG A 297 -22.26 -20.51 -29.68
CA ARG A 297 -21.50 -20.65 -30.92
C ARG A 297 -20.78 -21.99 -30.98
N ASP A 298 -20.16 -22.42 -29.87
CA ASP A 298 -19.44 -23.70 -29.82
C ASP A 298 -20.37 -24.90 -30.05
N VAL A 299 -21.65 -24.79 -29.65
CA VAL A 299 -22.66 -25.84 -29.92
C VAL A 299 -23.14 -25.83 -31.38
N ASN A 300 -23.12 -24.68 -32.06
CA ASN A 300 -23.70 -24.53 -33.40
C ASN A 300 -22.66 -24.54 -34.54
N HIS A 301 -21.37 -24.34 -34.27
CA HIS A 301 -20.31 -24.32 -35.27
C HIS A 301 -19.36 -25.50 -35.08
N SER A 302 -19.75 -26.68 -35.58
CA SER A 302 -18.77 -27.67 -35.99
C SER A 302 -18.06 -27.29 -37.29
N ASP A 303 -18.57 -26.31 -38.06
CA ASP A 303 -17.96 -25.85 -39.30
C ASP A 303 -18.11 -24.32 -39.42
N LEU A 304 -17.04 -23.56 -39.17
CA LEU A 304 -16.66 -22.29 -39.81
C LEU A 304 -15.70 -21.49 -38.91
N GLU A 305 -14.50 -21.30 -39.43
CA GLU A 305 -13.37 -20.61 -38.80
C GLU A 305 -13.56 -19.08 -38.71
N THR A 306 -13.00 -18.51 -37.64
CA THR A 306 -12.42 -17.16 -37.53
C THR A 306 -13.32 -15.93 -37.72
N SER A 307 -13.86 -15.40 -36.62
CA SER A 307 -13.84 -13.95 -36.35
C SER A 307 -14.02 -13.65 -34.87
N ASN A 308 -13.07 -12.89 -34.31
CA ASN A 308 -13.02 -12.51 -32.89
C ASN A 308 -14.02 -11.35 -32.65
N PRO A 309 -15.03 -11.47 -31.76
CA PRO A 309 -15.99 -10.41 -31.53
C PRO A 309 -15.45 -9.38 -30.52
N GLU A 310 -14.75 -8.35 -30.99
CA GLU A 310 -14.54 -7.13 -30.20
C GLU A 310 -15.91 -6.50 -29.92
N THR A 311 -16.35 -6.54 -28.65
CA THR A 311 -17.60 -5.93 -28.24
C THR A 311 -17.23 -4.74 -27.37
N ALA A 312 -17.64 -3.52 -27.77
CA ALA A 312 -17.46 -2.31 -26.97
C ALA A 312 -18.25 -2.39 -25.66
N ILE A 313 -17.65 -3.03 -24.65
CA ILE A 313 -18.21 -3.28 -23.33
C ILE A 313 -17.60 -2.25 -22.38
N SER A 314 -18.42 -1.28 -21.96
CA SER A 314 -18.26 -0.36 -20.81
C SER A 314 -18.78 1.02 -21.23
N GLY A 315 -19.80 1.48 -20.52
CA GLY A 315 -20.66 2.60 -20.90
C GLY A 315 -22.06 2.09 -21.23
N GLY A 316 -22.83 1.73 -20.20
CA GLY A 316 -24.28 1.59 -20.38
C GLY A 316 -24.83 2.91 -20.89
N GLN A 317 -25.61 2.86 -21.96
CA GLN A 317 -26.46 3.99 -22.36
C GLN A 317 -27.36 4.32 -21.14
N PRO A 318 -27.61 5.61 -20.83
CA PRO A 318 -28.49 5.98 -19.73
C PRO A 318 -29.87 5.31 -19.80
N GLU A 319 -30.34 4.92 -21.00
CA GLU A 319 -31.58 4.17 -21.21
C GLU A 319 -31.55 2.71 -20.67
N GLU A 320 -30.38 2.07 -20.57
CA GLU A 320 -30.25 0.74 -19.96
C GLU A 320 -30.51 0.77 -18.45
N LEU A 321 -30.14 1.86 -17.77
CA LEU A 321 -30.42 2.04 -16.33
C LEU A 321 -31.93 2.10 -16.06
N SER A 322 -32.69 2.82 -16.89
CA SER A 322 -34.15 2.83 -16.76
C SER A 322 -34.75 1.43 -16.99
N THR A 323 -34.19 0.67 -17.94
CA THR A 323 -34.68 -0.68 -18.27
C THR A 323 -34.42 -1.66 -17.13
N VAL A 324 -33.22 -1.65 -16.53
CA VAL A 324 -32.86 -2.48 -15.38
C VAL A 324 -33.68 -2.10 -14.14
N LEU A 325 -33.93 -0.81 -13.90
CA LEU A 325 -34.73 -0.35 -12.75
C LEU A 325 -36.23 -0.59 -12.91
N SER A 326 -36.75 -0.63 -14.14
CA SER A 326 -38.16 -0.97 -14.41
C SER A 326 -38.44 -2.48 -14.39
N SER A 327 -37.39 -3.30 -14.47
CA SER A 327 -37.52 -4.75 -14.36
C SER A 327 -37.63 -5.15 -12.89
N PRO A 328 -38.61 -5.97 -12.49
CA PRO A 328 -38.71 -6.45 -11.12
C PRO A 328 -37.43 -7.19 -10.73
N PRO A 329 -37.01 -7.15 -9.45
CA PRO A 329 -35.75 -7.73 -9.00
C PRO A 329 -35.70 -9.20 -9.44
N SER A 330 -34.86 -9.49 -10.43
CA SER A 330 -34.68 -10.85 -10.89
C SER A 330 -34.12 -11.63 -9.72
N THR A 331 -34.83 -12.67 -9.30
CA THR A 331 -34.33 -13.60 -8.29
C THR A 331 -33.00 -14.13 -8.81
N LEU A 332 -31.91 -13.70 -8.17
CA LEU A 332 -30.58 -14.24 -8.37
C LEU A 332 -30.68 -15.76 -8.20
N LYS A 333 -30.71 -16.48 -9.32
CA LYS A 333 -30.64 -17.94 -9.34
C LYS A 333 -29.26 -18.33 -8.85
N LYS A 334 -29.09 -18.46 -7.54
CA LYS A 334 -27.88 -19.02 -6.95
C LYS A 334 -27.77 -20.48 -7.43
N ARG A 335 -26.61 -20.76 -8.06
CA ARG A 335 -26.10 -22.10 -8.38
C ARG A 335 -26.28 -23.00 -7.14
N ARG A 336 -27.23 -23.93 -7.22
CA ARG A 336 -27.29 -25.06 -6.29
C ARG A 336 -26.00 -25.86 -6.47
N LYS A 337 -25.16 -25.86 -5.44
CA LYS A 337 -24.08 -26.83 -5.26
C LYS A 337 -24.80 -28.15 -4.91
N ASN A 338 -25.12 -28.95 -5.92
CA ASN A 338 -25.67 -30.29 -5.71
C ASN A 338 -24.58 -31.14 -5.08
N ALA A 339 -24.65 -31.30 -3.75
CA ALA A 339 -23.97 -32.34 -3.00
C ALA A 339 -25.02 -33.39 -2.63
N VAL A 340 -25.50 -34.14 -3.62
CA VAL A 340 -26.32 -35.35 -3.46
C VAL A 340 -25.93 -36.23 -4.64
N ASP A 341 -25.18 -37.29 -4.35
CA ASP A 341 -25.00 -38.54 -5.11
C ASP A 341 -23.57 -39.06 -4.91
N GLU A 342 -23.23 -39.50 -3.70
CA GLU A 342 -22.11 -40.45 -3.48
C GLU A 342 -22.12 -40.99 -2.04
N MET A 343 -23.23 -41.60 -1.60
CA MET A 343 -23.25 -42.48 -0.42
C MET A 343 -24.29 -43.59 -0.61
N GLU A 344 -24.05 -44.48 -1.57
CA GLU A 344 -24.68 -45.80 -1.62
C GLU A 344 -23.57 -46.86 -1.66
N SER A 345 -23.20 -47.41 -0.50
CA SER A 345 -22.66 -48.77 -0.37
C SER A 345 -22.53 -49.17 1.11
N GLU A 346 -23.64 -49.66 1.66
CA GLU A 346 -23.72 -51.02 2.19
C GLU A 346 -22.54 -51.57 3.03
N VAL A 347 -22.60 -51.48 4.37
CA VAL A 347 -22.10 -52.55 5.27
C VAL A 347 -23.01 -52.65 6.51
N GLN A 348 -23.93 -53.62 6.42
CA GLN A 348 -24.45 -54.52 7.45
C GLN A 348 -24.22 -54.19 8.95
N SER A 349 -25.29 -53.70 9.56
CA SER A 349 -25.98 -54.25 10.73
C SER A 349 -25.29 -55.38 11.53
N ARG A 350 -24.95 -55.11 12.80
CA ARG A 350 -25.15 -56.08 13.90
C ARG A 350 -25.64 -55.38 15.18
N PRO A 351 -26.59 -55.99 15.91
CA PRO A 351 -27.37 -55.34 16.95
C PRO A 351 -26.80 -55.59 18.36
N GLY A 352 -27.02 -54.64 19.26
CA GLY A 352 -26.83 -54.82 20.70
C GLY A 352 -27.86 -53.97 21.46
N PRO A 353 -28.48 -54.49 22.53
CA PRO A 353 -29.87 -54.21 22.85
C PRO A 353 -30.05 -53.15 23.95
N ASP A 354 -31.19 -52.48 23.86
CA ASP A 354 -32.15 -52.13 24.91
C ASP A 354 -31.59 -51.94 26.32
N ASN A 355 -31.50 -50.70 26.79
CA ASN A 355 -32.62 -50.01 27.45
C ASN A 355 -32.90 -50.61 28.83
N ASP A 356 -32.37 -49.98 29.88
CA ASP A 356 -33.17 -49.78 31.10
C ASP A 356 -32.55 -48.70 32.01
N SER A 357 -33.26 -47.57 32.06
CA SER A 357 -33.88 -47.10 33.29
C SER A 357 -33.00 -47.00 34.54
N ASN A 358 -32.35 -45.85 34.75
CA ASN A 358 -31.94 -45.44 36.09
C ASN A 358 -32.27 -43.98 36.36
N SER A 359 -33.56 -43.75 36.58
CA SER A 359 -34.11 -42.59 37.25
C SER A 359 -33.91 -42.72 38.76
N ARG A 360 -33.12 -41.80 39.36
CA ARG A 360 -33.15 -41.52 40.80
C ARG A 360 -32.74 -40.06 41.06
N PRO A 361 -33.24 -39.44 42.13
CA PRO A 361 -33.84 -38.13 42.05
C PRO A 361 -32.99 -37.06 42.72
N GLU A 362 -33.36 -35.84 42.37
CA GLU A 362 -33.13 -34.59 43.07
C GLU A 362 -32.99 -34.78 44.58
N ASP A 363 -31.84 -34.40 45.12
CA ASP A 363 -31.68 -34.11 46.54
C ASP A 363 -31.07 -32.72 46.69
N SER A 364 -31.92 -31.82 47.12
CA SER A 364 -31.68 -30.44 47.51
C SER A 364 -30.98 -30.41 48.88
N GLY A 365 -29.70 -30.06 48.90
CA GLY A 365 -28.91 -29.89 50.12
C GLY A 365 -28.11 -28.59 50.12
N GLN A 366 -28.67 -27.57 50.75
CA GLN A 366 -28.02 -26.48 51.50
C GLN A 366 -26.81 -27.01 52.31
N ASP A 367 -25.67 -26.36 52.57
CA ASP A 367 -25.18 -24.97 52.73
C ASP A 367 -23.60 -25.03 52.65
N PRO A 368 -22.77 -24.21 53.35
CA PRO A 368 -22.24 -22.86 53.10
C PRO A 368 -20.69 -22.87 52.93
N PRO A 369 -19.89 -21.93 53.48
CA PRO A 369 -19.50 -20.65 52.89
C PRO A 369 -18.00 -20.55 52.52
N GLU A 370 -17.74 -19.48 51.78
CA GLU A 370 -16.48 -18.96 51.29
C GLU A 370 -15.35 -18.89 52.34
N THR A 371 -14.17 -19.40 51.96
CA THR A 371 -12.88 -19.03 52.56
C THR A 371 -11.85 -18.75 51.46
N PRO A 372 -10.89 -17.83 51.71
CA PRO A 372 -10.30 -17.00 50.67
C PRO A 372 -9.16 -17.71 49.94
N ARG A 373 -9.26 -17.78 48.61
CA ARG A 373 -8.23 -18.34 47.75
C ARG A 373 -7.02 -17.40 47.67
N LYS A 374 -5.90 -17.90 48.21
CA LYS A 374 -4.54 -17.36 48.07
C LYS A 374 -4.16 -17.13 46.60
N PRO A 375 -3.32 -16.12 46.30
CA PRO A 375 -2.96 -15.75 44.94
C PRO A 375 -2.04 -16.81 44.34
N THR A 376 -2.58 -17.61 43.43
CA THR A 376 -1.78 -18.50 42.60
C THR A 376 -1.11 -17.67 41.52
N ILE A 377 0.21 -17.53 41.65
CA ILE A 377 1.12 -17.00 40.63
C ILE A 377 0.89 -17.80 39.36
N ARG A 378 0.14 -17.22 38.42
CA ARG A 378 -0.06 -17.77 37.08
C ARG A 378 1.26 -17.62 36.31
N VAL A 379 2.05 -18.69 36.36
CA VAL A 379 3.07 -18.98 35.35
C VAL A 379 2.38 -18.90 33.99
N ARG A 380 2.77 -17.91 33.18
CA ARG A 380 2.27 -17.72 31.82
C ARG A 380 2.69 -18.92 30.97
N GLY A 381 1.85 -19.95 30.95
CA GLY A 381 1.93 -21.02 29.96
C GLY A 381 1.73 -20.41 28.57
N ARG A 382 2.76 -20.53 27.72
CA ARG A 382 2.68 -20.26 26.28
C ARG A 382 1.51 -21.06 25.71
N GLY A 383 0.43 -20.37 25.35
CA GLY A 383 -0.69 -20.97 24.63
C GLY A 383 -0.22 -21.45 23.24
N PRO A 384 -0.71 -22.60 22.77
CA PRO A 384 -0.24 -23.23 21.54
C PRO A 384 -0.59 -22.38 20.31
N ALA A 385 0.35 -22.38 19.36
CA ALA A 385 0.25 -21.72 18.08
C ALA A 385 -1.08 -22.09 17.40
N ARG A 386 -1.87 -21.06 17.06
CA ARG A 386 -3.15 -21.19 16.37
C ARG A 386 -2.88 -21.61 14.93
N TYR A 387 -3.25 -22.85 14.61
CA TYR A 387 -3.42 -23.33 13.25
C TYR A 387 -4.52 -22.50 12.58
N TRP A 388 -4.14 -21.70 11.58
CA TRP A 388 -5.06 -21.22 10.57
C TRP A 388 -5.10 -22.30 9.49
N ILE A 389 -6.23 -22.98 9.35
CA ILE A 389 -6.46 -23.92 8.25
C ILE A 389 -6.48 -23.09 6.97
N ARG A 390 -5.42 -23.22 6.18
CA ARG A 390 -5.37 -22.78 4.78
C ARG A 390 -5.30 -24.05 3.96
N GLU A 391 -6.41 -24.43 3.35
CA GLU A 391 -6.45 -25.44 2.29
C GLU A 391 -5.86 -24.79 1.02
N GLU A 392 -4.54 -24.87 0.87
CA GLU A 392 -3.88 -24.70 -0.42
C GLU A 392 -3.00 -25.93 -0.59
N TYR A 393 -3.48 -26.89 -1.39
CA TYR A 393 -2.67 -27.95 -1.96
C TYR A 393 -1.75 -27.30 -3.01
N GLU A 394 -0.67 -26.65 -2.57
CA GLU A 394 0.47 -26.43 -3.46
C GLU A 394 1.25 -27.75 -3.46
N ASP A 395 1.04 -28.51 -4.54
CA ASP A 395 1.83 -29.69 -4.95
C ASP A 395 3.26 -29.22 -5.23
N ASP A 396 4.01 -28.99 -4.15
CA ASP A 396 5.43 -28.67 -4.20
C ASP A 396 6.17 -29.94 -4.61
N GLY A 397 6.27 -30.13 -5.92
CA GLY A 397 7.20 -31.08 -6.53
C GLY A 397 8.58 -30.89 -5.90
N ASP A 398 9.03 -31.95 -5.23
CA ASP A 398 10.33 -32.13 -4.61
C ASP A 398 11.43 -32.06 -5.68
N VAL A 399 11.77 -30.85 -6.11
CA VAL A 399 12.92 -30.58 -6.98
C VAL A 399 14.13 -30.46 -6.06
N GLY A 400 14.97 -31.48 -6.11
CA GLY A 400 16.14 -31.67 -5.26
C GLY A 400 16.97 -30.40 -5.08
N LYS A 401 17.17 -30.04 -3.81
CA LYS A 401 18.19 -29.09 -3.37
C LYS A 401 19.56 -29.61 -3.78
N SER A 402 20.06 -29.13 -4.91
CA SER A 402 21.50 -29.13 -5.18
C SER A 402 22.14 -28.15 -4.22
N ASN A 403 22.98 -28.65 -3.31
CA ASN A 403 23.91 -27.83 -2.56
C ASN A 403 24.85 -27.15 -3.56
N SER A 404 24.60 -25.88 -3.89
CA SER A 404 25.64 -25.04 -4.46
C SER A 404 26.35 -24.35 -3.30
N ASP A 405 27.60 -24.75 -3.11
CA ASP A 405 28.58 -24.12 -2.23
C ASP A 405 29.02 -22.79 -2.89
N ASP A 406 28.10 -21.84 -3.03
CA ASP A 406 28.41 -20.53 -3.59
C ASP A 406 28.96 -19.60 -2.49
N GLU A 407 30.27 -19.50 -2.59
CA GLU A 407 31.27 -18.62 -1.99
C GLU A 407 30.77 -17.24 -1.52
N ASP A 408 31.08 -16.95 -0.24
CA ASP A 408 31.54 -15.67 0.31
C ASP A 408 31.10 -14.40 -0.46
N GLU A 409 29.78 -14.15 -0.51
CA GLU A 409 29.24 -12.87 -0.96
C GLU A 409 29.66 -11.81 0.07
N ASP A 410 30.65 -10.99 -0.29
CA ASP A 410 31.30 -9.99 0.55
C ASP A 410 30.30 -9.27 1.48
N ASP A 411 30.38 -9.59 2.78
CA ASP A 411 29.62 -8.94 3.85
C ASP A 411 29.87 -7.43 3.80
N VAL A 412 28.99 -6.68 3.12
CA VAL A 412 29.04 -5.22 3.10
C VAL A 412 28.76 -4.72 4.52
N PRO A 413 29.77 -4.21 5.25
CA PRO A 413 29.61 -3.86 6.66
C PRO A 413 28.62 -2.71 6.78
N GLY A 414 27.46 -2.94 7.39
CA GLY A 414 26.43 -1.91 7.56
C GLY A 414 25.00 -2.35 7.29
N ARG A 415 24.77 -3.46 6.58
CA ARG A 415 23.41 -3.84 6.14
C ARG A 415 22.63 -4.70 7.15
N ASP A 416 23.31 -5.34 8.10
CA ASP A 416 22.71 -6.40 8.93
C ASP A 416 21.97 -5.94 10.19
N TYR A 417 22.00 -4.65 10.52
CA TYR A 417 21.47 -4.19 11.81
C TYR A 417 19.94 -4.26 11.94
N ILE A 418 19.19 -4.56 10.87
CA ILE A 418 17.71 -4.59 10.89
C ILE A 418 17.12 -5.95 10.48
N SER A 419 17.88 -6.83 9.81
CA SER A 419 17.35 -8.11 9.28
C SER A 419 17.20 -9.22 10.34
N GLY A 420 17.61 -8.97 11.59
CA GLY A 420 17.62 -9.93 12.69
C GLY A 420 16.27 -10.56 13.05
N ASN A 421 15.90 -11.62 12.33
CA ASN A 421 15.14 -12.81 12.74
C ASN A 421 13.79 -12.66 13.46
N ARG A 422 13.17 -11.46 13.50
CA ARG A 422 11.78 -11.33 13.97
C ARG A 422 10.79 -11.73 12.88
N GLY A 423 10.73 -13.03 12.62
CA GLY A 423 9.56 -13.71 12.06
C GLY A 423 9.08 -13.15 10.72
N ALA A 424 9.84 -13.42 9.67
CA ALA A 424 9.35 -13.51 8.30
C ALA A 424 8.60 -12.28 7.75
N THR A 425 9.31 -11.16 7.59
CA THR A 425 9.09 -10.28 6.44
C THR A 425 9.64 -11.00 5.20
N GLY A 426 8.95 -12.05 4.75
CA GLY A 426 9.32 -12.74 3.52
C GLY A 426 9.29 -11.77 2.34
N ASN A 427 10.06 -12.11 1.28
CA ASN A 427 10.12 -11.33 0.05
C ASN A 427 8.72 -10.83 -0.36
N PRO A 428 8.58 -9.54 -0.73
CA PRO A 428 7.32 -8.96 -1.20
C PRO A 428 6.60 -9.92 -2.14
N ARG A 429 5.39 -10.33 -1.75
CA ARG A 429 4.64 -11.38 -2.46
C ARG A 429 3.63 -10.82 -3.46
N GLY A 430 3.45 -9.50 -3.53
CA GLY A 430 2.54 -8.85 -4.45
C GLY A 430 2.45 -7.34 -4.27
N ALA A 431 1.61 -6.72 -5.08
CA ALA A 431 1.37 -5.28 -5.09
C ALA A 431 -0.09 -4.96 -4.79
N LEU A 432 -0.34 -4.03 -3.86
CA LEU A 432 -1.70 -3.60 -3.52
C LEU A 432 -2.26 -2.67 -4.59
N ILE A 433 -3.52 -2.89 -4.97
CA ILE A 433 -4.23 -2.00 -5.89
C ILE A 433 -4.64 -0.74 -5.15
N ASP A 434 -5.29 -0.86 -3.99
CA ASP A 434 -5.63 0.28 -3.16
C ASP A 434 -4.51 0.59 -2.15
N LEU A 435 -3.85 1.74 -2.34
CA LEU A 435 -2.78 2.22 -1.47
C LEU A 435 -3.30 2.93 -0.22
N ASP A 436 -4.63 3.07 -0.03
CA ASP A 436 -5.18 3.73 1.15
C ASP A 436 -4.97 2.90 2.44
N ARG A 437 -3.81 3.16 3.06
CA ARG A 437 -3.41 2.64 4.38
C ARG A 437 -4.12 3.31 5.54
N ARG A 438 -4.98 4.31 5.32
CA ARG A 438 -5.69 4.99 6.42
C ARG A 438 -6.56 3.96 7.15
N PRO A 439 -6.49 3.93 8.50
CA PRO A 439 -7.30 3.01 9.28
C PRO A 439 -8.79 3.34 9.11
N ALA A 440 -9.63 2.32 9.21
CA ALA A 440 -11.06 2.53 9.41
C ALA A 440 -11.29 3.31 10.72
N VAL A 441 -12.18 4.29 10.67
CA VAL A 441 -12.54 5.15 11.79
C VAL A 441 -13.95 4.80 12.26
N VAL A 442 -14.15 4.90 13.58
CA VAL A 442 -15.43 4.64 14.22
C VAL A 442 -16.47 5.62 13.66
N HIS A 443 -17.69 5.15 13.38
CA HIS A 443 -18.77 5.94 12.77
C HIS A 443 -18.53 6.38 11.32
N CYS A 444 -17.49 5.85 10.67
CA CYS A 444 -17.18 6.12 9.27
C CYS A 444 -17.34 4.83 8.46
N PRO A 445 -18.59 4.39 8.18
CA PRO A 445 -18.81 3.15 7.46
C PRO A 445 -18.17 3.22 6.08
N ASP A 446 -17.21 2.34 5.81
CA ASP A 446 -16.46 2.36 4.55
C ASP A 446 -16.18 0.94 4.08
N ARG A 447 -17.08 0.41 3.22
CA ARG A 447 -17.00 -0.98 2.78
C ARG A 447 -15.69 -1.30 2.05
N THR A 448 -15.04 -0.35 1.39
CA THR A 448 -13.75 -0.60 0.72
C THR A 448 -12.70 -1.08 1.72
N LYS A 449 -12.79 -0.66 2.99
CA LYS A 449 -11.89 -1.10 4.06
C LYS A 449 -12.03 -2.57 4.42
N LEU A 450 -13.16 -3.21 4.11
CA LEU A 450 -13.43 -4.63 4.38
C LEU A 450 -12.70 -5.58 3.43
N TYR A 451 -12.10 -5.05 2.35
CA TYR A 451 -11.41 -5.84 1.36
C TYR A 451 -9.97 -5.35 1.19
N VAL A 452 -9.10 -6.25 0.74
CA VAL A 452 -7.75 -5.94 0.30
C VAL A 452 -7.59 -6.54 -1.09
N GLU A 453 -7.44 -5.69 -2.09
CA GLU A 453 -7.21 -6.06 -3.49
C GLU A 453 -5.72 -5.96 -3.80
N TYR A 454 -5.15 -6.99 -4.42
CA TYR A 454 -3.73 -7.04 -4.76
C TYR A 454 -3.46 -7.88 -6.02
N ILE A 455 -2.32 -7.64 -6.65
CA ILE A 455 -1.76 -8.45 -7.73
C ILE A 455 -0.62 -9.29 -7.16
N LYS A 456 -0.61 -10.59 -7.46
CA LYS A 456 0.47 -11.51 -7.08
C LYS A 456 0.76 -12.47 -8.22
N LYS A 457 2.01 -12.47 -8.72
CA LYS A 457 2.47 -13.27 -9.86
C LYS A 457 1.56 -13.06 -11.09
N GLY A 458 1.25 -11.80 -11.38
CA GLY A 458 0.38 -11.37 -12.46
C GLY A 458 -1.12 -11.59 -12.21
N LYS A 459 -1.52 -12.42 -11.23
CA LYS A 459 -2.93 -12.77 -10.97
C LYS A 459 -3.58 -11.77 -9.99
N TYR A 460 -4.83 -11.42 -10.27
CA TYR A 460 -5.64 -10.63 -9.34
C TYR A 460 -6.06 -11.48 -8.16
N LYS A 461 -5.96 -10.92 -6.96
CA LYS A 461 -6.45 -11.54 -5.73
C LYS A 461 -7.19 -10.51 -4.92
N PHE A 462 -8.22 -10.96 -4.22
CA PHE A 462 -8.91 -10.16 -3.23
C PHE A 462 -9.14 -10.99 -1.97
N GLU A 463 -8.97 -10.36 -0.83
CA GLU A 463 -9.28 -10.97 0.46
C GLU A 463 -10.33 -10.11 1.16
N ARG A 464 -11.44 -10.72 1.56
CA ARG A 464 -12.47 -10.11 2.41
C ARG A 464 -12.14 -10.35 3.87
N PHE A 465 -12.38 -9.36 4.72
CA PHE A 465 -12.24 -9.51 6.16
C PHE A 465 -13.21 -10.57 6.71
N GLN A 466 -12.69 -11.73 7.12
CA GLN A 466 -13.45 -12.82 7.74
C GLN A 466 -13.39 -12.80 9.27
N GLY A 467 -13.22 -11.61 9.87
CA GLY A 467 -13.06 -11.49 11.32
C GLY A 467 -14.17 -12.20 12.11
N GLN A 468 -13.86 -12.52 13.36
CA GLN A 468 -14.85 -13.08 14.28
C GLN A 468 -14.99 -12.16 15.48
N SER A 469 -16.22 -11.82 15.84
CA SER A 469 -16.48 -11.10 17.07
C SER A 469 -16.18 -12.03 18.26
N ARG A 470 -15.34 -11.54 19.17
CA ARG A 470 -15.15 -12.19 20.47
C ARG A 470 -16.36 -11.82 21.32
N GLY A 471 -17.38 -12.67 21.29
CA GLY A 471 -18.49 -12.58 22.23
C GLY A 471 -17.98 -12.61 23.69
N SER A 472 -18.79 -12.11 24.63
CA SER A 472 -18.47 -12.23 26.06
C SER A 472 -18.42 -13.69 26.52
N GLY A 473 -19.13 -14.58 25.81
CA GLY A 473 -19.01 -16.03 25.90
C GLY A 473 -17.94 -16.55 24.95
N ARG A 474 -17.18 -17.58 25.36
CA ARG A 474 -15.93 -18.09 24.77
C ARG A 474 -15.93 -18.47 23.28
N ARG A 475 -17.03 -18.35 22.54
CA ARG A 475 -17.08 -18.70 21.12
C ARG A 475 -16.83 -17.45 20.28
N ASN A 476 -15.89 -17.57 19.35
CA ASN A 476 -15.71 -16.57 18.32
C ASN A 476 -16.85 -16.76 17.30
N VAL A 477 -17.66 -15.72 17.11
CA VAL A 477 -18.77 -15.73 16.17
C VAL A 477 -18.34 -15.03 14.87
N PRO A 478 -18.45 -15.65 13.69
CA PRO A 478 -18.11 -14.99 12.43
C PRO A 478 -18.99 -13.76 12.18
N PHE A 479 -18.44 -12.78 11.46
CA PHE A 479 -19.23 -11.63 11.04
C PHE A 479 -20.21 -12.03 9.92
N ARG A 480 -21.48 -11.63 10.06
CA ARG A 480 -22.48 -11.75 8.99
C ARG A 480 -22.19 -10.73 7.92
N TRP A 481 -22.14 -11.22 6.69
CA TRP A 481 -21.67 -10.45 5.54
C TRP A 481 -22.65 -10.39 4.40
N ASP A 482 -23.49 -11.43 4.32
CA ASP A 482 -24.52 -11.60 3.32
C ASP A 482 -25.87 -11.65 4.06
N ASP A 483 -26.89 -11.01 3.50
CA ASP A 483 -28.25 -11.00 4.05
C ASP A 483 -28.96 -12.36 3.88
N MET A 484 -28.23 -13.48 3.73
CA MET A 484 -28.82 -14.81 3.58
C MET A 484 -29.61 -15.14 4.84
N ASP A 485 -30.88 -15.51 4.68
CA ASP A 485 -31.82 -15.81 5.78
C ASP A 485 -31.48 -17.10 6.57
N ASP A 486 -30.22 -17.52 6.58
CA ASP A 486 -29.75 -18.68 7.34
C ASP A 486 -29.70 -18.32 8.83
N ASP A 487 -30.87 -18.41 9.46
CA ASP A 487 -31.08 -18.21 10.89
C ASP A 487 -30.37 -19.26 11.78
N GLU A 488 -29.71 -20.27 11.18
CA GLU A 488 -29.05 -21.36 11.91
C GLU A 488 -27.66 -20.98 12.46
N VAL A 489 -26.96 -20.04 11.84
CA VAL A 489 -25.63 -19.63 12.31
C VAL A 489 -25.79 -18.36 13.15
N GLU A 490 -25.43 -18.44 14.43
CA GLU A 490 -25.20 -17.25 15.24
C GLU A 490 -24.08 -16.46 14.57
N GLU A 491 -24.43 -15.45 13.77
CA GLU A 491 -23.51 -14.51 13.16
C GLU A 491 -23.77 -13.10 13.71
N VAL A 492 -22.72 -12.32 13.89
CA VAL A 492 -22.82 -10.94 14.39
C VAL A 492 -22.61 -9.99 13.22
N GLU A 493 -23.49 -9.01 13.02
CA GLU A 493 -23.27 -7.99 12.00
C GLU A 493 -22.04 -7.13 12.35
N PHE A 494 -21.24 -6.78 11.35
CA PHE A 494 -20.10 -5.89 11.55
C PHE A 494 -20.56 -4.46 11.86
N ASP A 495 -20.55 -4.12 13.14
CA ASP A 495 -20.88 -2.76 13.60
C ASP A 495 -19.71 -1.75 13.44
N TRP A 496 -19.91 -0.73 12.61
CA TRP A 496 -18.99 0.40 12.38
C TRP A 496 -18.91 1.40 13.55
N HIS A 497 -19.85 1.34 14.49
CA HIS A 497 -19.86 2.12 15.74
C HIS A 497 -19.12 1.39 16.86
N ASN A 498 -18.84 0.09 16.71
CA ASN A 498 -18.10 -0.68 17.70
C ASN A 498 -16.59 -0.55 17.52
N LYS A 499 -15.93 0.19 18.43
CA LYS A 499 -14.47 0.38 18.44
C LYS A 499 -13.68 -0.93 18.37
N ARG A 500 -14.20 -2.04 18.93
CA ARG A 500 -13.52 -3.34 18.89
C ARG A 500 -13.55 -3.97 17.50
N HIS A 501 -14.66 -3.87 16.78
CA HIS A 501 -14.77 -4.39 15.41
C HIS A 501 -13.83 -3.63 14.47
N ILE A 502 -13.82 -2.30 14.56
CA ILE A 502 -12.90 -1.44 13.82
C ILE A 502 -11.43 -1.74 14.15
N ALA A 503 -11.09 -1.95 15.43
CA ALA A 503 -9.73 -2.32 15.82
C ALA A 503 -9.31 -3.69 15.26
N GLN A 504 -10.21 -4.67 15.19
CA GLN A 504 -9.95 -5.96 14.55
C GLN A 504 -9.74 -5.83 13.04
N LEU A 505 -10.57 -5.03 12.37
CA LEU A 505 -10.45 -4.74 10.94
C LEU A 505 -9.10 -4.08 10.63
N ASN A 506 -8.73 -3.03 11.36
CA ASN A 506 -7.46 -2.32 11.18
C ASN A 506 -6.27 -3.23 11.45
N ARG A 507 -6.36 -4.10 12.46
CA ARG A 507 -5.32 -5.10 12.74
C ARG A 507 -5.17 -6.05 11.54
N TRP A 508 -6.26 -6.59 11.03
CA TRP A 508 -6.25 -7.50 9.88
C TRP A 508 -5.70 -6.82 8.62
N ARG A 509 -6.17 -5.61 8.28
CA ARG A 509 -5.65 -4.84 7.13
C ARG A 509 -4.15 -4.66 7.24
N ASN A 510 -3.65 -4.24 8.40
CA ASN A 510 -2.22 -4.07 8.62
C ASN A 510 -1.44 -5.39 8.53
N ASP A 511 -2.00 -6.51 8.99
CA ASP A 511 -1.35 -7.82 8.85
C ASP A 511 -1.31 -8.25 7.37
N ARG A 512 -2.39 -8.06 6.61
CA ARG A 512 -2.43 -8.36 5.17
C ARG A 512 -1.53 -7.46 4.36
N PHE A 513 -1.48 -6.18 4.71
CA PHE A 513 -0.56 -5.22 4.12
C PHE A 513 0.88 -5.71 4.20
N VAL A 514 1.33 -6.09 5.41
CA VAL A 514 2.69 -6.63 5.64
C VAL A 514 2.90 -7.94 4.89
N GLN A 515 1.93 -8.85 4.91
CA GLN A 515 2.05 -10.14 4.22
C GLN A 515 2.15 -10.02 2.70
N ILE A 516 1.43 -9.06 2.11
CA ILE A 516 1.40 -8.87 0.66
C ILE A 516 2.64 -8.11 0.21
N THR A 517 2.89 -6.96 0.83
CA THR A 517 3.96 -6.05 0.38
C THR A 517 5.33 -6.37 0.95
N GLY A 518 5.43 -7.21 1.98
CA GLY A 518 6.66 -7.39 2.75
C GLY A 518 7.06 -6.19 3.62
N ILE A 519 6.44 -5.02 3.40
CA ILE A 519 6.73 -3.77 4.10
C ILE A 519 6.16 -3.85 5.51
N GLY A 520 7.04 -3.73 6.51
CA GLY A 520 6.68 -3.87 7.92
C GLY A 520 5.58 -2.88 8.38
N ARG A 521 4.83 -3.24 9.43
CA ARG A 521 3.70 -2.47 10.02
C ARG A 521 4.06 -1.04 10.46
N GLY A 522 5.34 -0.71 10.48
CA GLY A 522 5.88 0.61 10.78
C GLY A 522 7.18 0.85 10.04
N GLU A 523 7.35 0.21 8.88
CA GLU A 523 8.25 0.76 7.87
C GLU A 523 7.54 2.02 7.34
N PRO A 524 8.12 3.19 7.61
CA PRO A 524 7.65 4.47 7.08
C PRO A 524 7.26 4.34 5.60
N ASN A 525 6.39 5.21 5.10
CA ASN A 525 6.26 5.37 3.65
C ASN A 525 7.63 5.69 2.98
N GLY A 526 8.62 6.06 3.78
CA GLY A 526 10.00 6.27 3.36
C GLY A 526 11.03 5.16 3.58
N GLY A 527 10.63 3.92 3.85
CA GLY A 527 11.57 2.83 4.14
C GLY A 527 12.26 2.97 5.52
N PRO A 528 13.16 2.04 5.89
CA PRO A 528 13.87 2.09 7.17
C PRO A 528 14.67 3.38 7.32
N PHE A 529 14.87 3.82 8.57
CA PHE A 529 15.79 4.92 8.87
C PHE A 529 17.20 4.45 8.55
N ASN A 530 17.96 5.25 7.82
CA ASN A 530 19.37 4.92 7.56
C ASN A 530 20.23 5.30 8.77
N LYS A 531 21.46 4.77 8.83
CA LYS A 531 22.42 5.02 9.93
C LYS A 531 22.60 6.53 10.23
N TYR A 532 22.62 7.38 9.20
CA TYR A 532 22.82 8.82 9.36
C TYR A 532 21.58 9.55 9.88
N GLU A 533 20.39 9.16 9.44
CA GLU A 533 19.09 9.65 9.92
C GLU A 533 18.90 9.29 11.40
N GLU A 534 19.23 8.05 11.78
CA GLU A 534 19.18 7.60 13.17
C GLU A 534 20.16 8.39 14.04
N GLN A 535 21.42 8.49 13.60
CA GLN A 535 22.45 9.24 14.33
C GLN A 535 22.07 10.71 14.50
N TRP A 536 21.56 11.36 13.45
CA TRP A 536 21.11 12.74 13.53
C TRP A 536 19.96 12.89 14.53
N LEU A 537 19.00 11.97 14.55
CA LEU A 537 17.91 12.01 15.54
C LEU A 537 18.42 11.78 16.98
N VAL A 538 19.43 10.91 17.17
CA VAL A 538 20.09 10.75 18.47
C VAL A 538 20.77 12.05 18.90
N GLU A 539 21.51 12.70 17.99
CA GLU A 539 22.19 13.98 18.24
C GLU A 539 21.19 15.10 18.57
N GLN A 540 20.07 15.20 17.84
CA GLN A 540 19.01 16.17 18.12
C GLN A 540 18.34 15.90 19.47
N GLU A 541 18.07 14.65 19.81
CA GLU A 541 17.48 14.29 21.10
C GLU A 541 18.45 14.58 22.24
N GLY A 542 19.75 14.28 22.07
CA GLY A 542 20.80 14.61 23.03
C GLY A 542 20.92 16.12 23.27
N SER A 543 21.01 16.90 22.19
CA SER A 543 21.08 18.37 22.26
C SER A 543 19.84 18.97 22.95
N ARG A 544 18.65 18.44 22.66
CA ARG A 544 17.40 18.88 23.29
C ARG A 544 17.36 18.55 24.79
N ILE A 545 17.81 17.36 25.16
CA ILE A 545 17.90 16.95 26.57
C ILE A 545 18.86 17.85 27.33
N GLU A 546 20.01 18.16 26.74
CA GLU A 546 21.00 19.09 27.29
C GLU A 546 20.42 20.51 27.45
N LYS A 547 19.73 21.03 26.42
CA LYS A 547 19.03 22.31 26.51
C LYS A 547 18.00 22.35 27.64
N LYS A 548 17.14 21.31 27.74
CA LYS A 548 16.13 21.20 28.81
C LYS A 548 16.78 21.09 30.20
N PHE A 549 17.95 20.48 30.29
CA PHE A 549 18.73 20.40 31.51
C PHE A 549 19.20 21.79 31.94
N TYR A 550 19.82 22.57 31.05
CA TYR A 550 20.25 23.94 31.36
C TYR A 550 19.07 24.88 31.67
N GLU A 551 17.97 24.79 30.92
CA GLU A 551 16.73 25.54 31.19
C GLU A 551 16.22 25.28 32.61
N ARG A 552 16.21 24.02 33.06
CA ARG A 552 15.78 23.64 34.43
C ARG A 552 16.78 24.04 35.51
N ALA A 553 18.07 24.01 35.19
CA ALA A 553 19.13 24.49 36.08
C ALA A 553 19.15 26.03 36.19
N GLY A 554 18.38 26.75 35.37
CA GLY A 554 18.39 28.22 35.31
C GLY A 554 19.68 28.78 34.70
N LEU A 555 20.34 28.01 33.83
CA LEU A 555 21.57 28.38 33.14
C LEU A 555 21.25 28.71 31.68
N GLU A 556 21.81 29.81 31.18
CA GLU A 556 21.68 30.20 29.78
C GLU A 556 22.65 29.37 28.92
N GLU A 557 22.13 28.72 27.87
CA GLU A 557 22.83 27.74 27.01
C GLU A 557 24.14 28.28 26.40
N THR A 558 24.25 29.60 26.22
CA THR A 558 25.30 30.23 25.42
C THR A 558 26.58 30.60 26.18
N SER A 559 26.74 30.23 27.45
CA SER A 559 27.89 30.68 28.25
C SER A 559 28.81 29.55 28.74
N PRO A 560 29.46 28.78 27.84
CA PRO A 560 30.46 27.77 28.22
C PRO A 560 31.71 28.37 28.89
N LYS A 561 31.78 29.70 29.05
CA LYS A 561 32.91 30.42 29.67
C LYS A 561 32.55 31.19 30.95
N GLN A 562 31.34 31.07 31.50
CA GLN A 562 31.12 31.59 32.85
C GLN A 562 31.78 30.66 33.87
N THR A 563 33.08 30.88 34.10
CA THR A 563 33.91 30.23 35.13
C THR A 563 33.53 30.60 36.56
N GLY A 564 32.36 31.22 36.78
CA GLY A 564 31.78 31.39 38.10
C GLY A 564 30.95 30.15 38.40
N ASN A 565 31.29 29.43 39.47
CA ASN A 565 30.50 28.29 39.96
C ASN A 565 29.00 28.63 39.86
N PRO A 566 28.21 27.95 39.02
CA PRO A 566 26.77 28.17 38.96
C PRO A 566 26.19 27.97 40.37
N PRO A 567 25.02 28.56 40.70
CA PRO A 567 24.37 28.29 41.97
C PRO A 567 24.17 26.77 42.12
N ASN A 568 25.07 26.16 42.91
CA ASN A 568 25.35 24.73 42.89
C ASN A 568 24.10 23.89 43.19
N GLU A 569 23.17 24.45 43.97
CA GLU A 569 21.94 23.78 44.36
C GLU A 569 20.95 23.55 43.22
N ALA A 570 20.79 24.49 42.27
CA ALA A 570 19.82 24.33 41.17
C ALA A 570 20.31 23.29 40.15
N TYR A 571 21.61 23.32 39.86
CA TYR A 571 22.26 22.35 38.99
C TYR A 571 22.19 20.94 39.59
N GLU A 572 22.61 20.77 40.85
CA GLU A 572 22.58 19.45 41.52
C GLU A 572 21.15 18.92 41.67
N ARG A 573 20.16 19.76 42.00
CA ARG A 573 18.75 19.34 42.05
C ARG A 573 18.25 18.87 40.67
N THR A 574 18.65 19.55 39.60
CA THR A 574 18.25 19.17 38.23
C THR A 574 18.94 17.87 37.82
N LYS A 575 20.21 17.71 38.16
CA LYS A 575 20.99 16.49 37.96
C LYS A 575 20.38 15.29 38.69
N GLU A 576 20.05 15.43 39.98
CA GLU A 576 19.34 14.38 40.75
C GLU A 576 18.00 13.99 40.08
N GLN A 577 17.25 14.97 39.57
CA GLN A 577 16.00 14.70 38.84
C GLN A 577 16.23 13.93 37.54
N PHE A 578 17.28 14.25 36.79
CA PHE A 578 17.62 13.54 35.55
C PHE A 578 18.15 12.14 35.84
N GLU A 579 19.00 11.98 36.86
CA GLU A 579 19.52 10.69 37.32
C GLU A 579 18.42 9.77 37.88
N SER A 580 17.35 10.34 38.44
CA SER A 580 16.19 9.55 38.90
C SER A 580 15.46 8.82 37.77
N GLY A 581 15.72 9.15 36.51
CA GLY A 581 15.17 8.49 35.32
C GLY A 581 13.65 8.62 35.13
N SER A 582 12.95 9.31 36.04
CA SER A 582 11.48 9.40 36.05
C SER A 582 10.90 10.20 34.87
N ASN A 583 11.73 10.97 34.16
CA ASN A 583 11.30 11.94 33.14
C ASN A 583 11.77 11.64 31.71
N PHE A 584 12.30 10.44 31.43
CA PHE A 584 12.80 10.09 30.09
C PHE A 584 11.88 9.14 29.32
N PRO A 585 11.59 9.40 28.03
CA PRO A 585 11.96 10.61 27.28
C PRO A 585 11.16 11.84 27.73
N ILE A 586 11.79 13.01 27.70
CA ILE A 586 11.08 14.27 27.96
C ILE A 586 10.05 14.45 26.83
N PRO A 587 8.74 14.56 27.12
CA PRO A 587 7.73 14.71 26.07
C PRO A 587 8.01 15.96 25.23
N LEU A 588 7.76 15.86 23.92
CA LEU A 588 7.78 17.03 23.02
C LEU A 588 6.42 17.68 23.02
N THR A 589 6.42 19.00 23.07
CA THR A 589 5.26 19.78 22.65
C THR A 589 4.99 19.57 21.15
N SER A 590 3.78 19.85 20.65
CA SER A 590 3.49 19.69 19.21
C SER A 590 4.42 20.54 18.35
N GLY A 591 4.63 21.81 18.75
CA GLY A 591 5.53 22.72 18.04
C GLY A 591 6.98 22.26 18.01
N GLU A 592 7.53 21.72 19.12
CA GLU A 592 8.88 21.14 19.11
C GLU A 592 8.98 19.90 18.19
N CYS A 593 7.89 19.15 18.03
CA CYS A 593 7.85 18.00 17.13
C CYS A 593 7.82 18.42 15.66
N GLU A 594 7.01 19.43 15.34
CA GLU A 594 6.91 20.01 13.99
C GLU A 594 8.25 20.63 13.58
N ASP A 595 8.89 21.42 14.45
CA ASP A 595 10.24 21.96 14.23
C ASP A 595 11.28 20.85 13.99
N LEU A 596 11.23 19.77 14.78
CA LEU A 596 12.16 18.66 14.59
C LEU A 596 11.96 17.96 13.24
N VAL A 597 10.71 17.82 12.79
CA VAL A 597 10.38 17.20 11.51
C VAL A 597 10.77 18.10 10.34
N GLU A 598 10.54 19.40 10.45
CA GLU A 598 11.01 20.38 9.46
C GLU A 598 12.53 20.33 9.32
N ARG A 599 13.27 20.35 10.46
CA ARG A 599 14.73 20.25 10.44
C ARG A 599 15.23 18.90 9.94
N PHE A 600 14.53 17.80 10.25
CA PHE A 600 14.86 16.47 9.73
C PHE A 600 14.72 16.44 8.21
N ASN A 601 13.58 16.90 7.71
CA ASN A 601 13.30 16.89 6.27
C ASN A 601 14.23 17.86 5.54
N ALA A 602 14.53 19.02 6.11
CA ALA A 602 15.55 19.93 5.59
C ALA A 602 16.94 19.29 5.56
N ALA A 603 17.28 18.38 6.48
CA ALA A 603 18.57 17.69 6.50
C ALA A 603 18.66 16.52 5.50
N PHE A 604 17.56 15.79 5.28
CA PHE A 604 17.58 14.52 4.56
C PHE A 604 16.70 14.45 3.31
N SER A 605 15.52 15.08 3.32
CA SER A 605 14.54 14.92 2.25
C SER A 605 15.07 15.48 0.92
N GLY A 606 14.96 14.67 -0.15
CA GLY A 606 15.45 15.05 -1.48
C GLY A 606 16.98 15.08 -1.62
N LYS A 607 17.74 14.78 -0.56
CA LYS A 607 19.20 14.91 -0.56
C LYS A 607 19.89 13.57 -0.75
N ARG A 608 21.03 13.59 -1.44
CA ARG A 608 21.99 12.48 -1.55
C ARG A 608 23.09 12.55 -0.50
N PHE A 609 23.56 13.74 -0.22
CA PHE A 609 24.67 13.98 0.71
C PHE A 609 24.15 14.57 2.01
N PHE A 610 24.64 14.05 3.14
CA PHE A 610 24.37 14.56 4.48
C PHE A 610 25.65 15.15 5.07
N SER A 611 25.60 16.38 5.58
CA SER A 611 26.75 17.07 6.14
C SER A 611 26.78 16.89 7.67
N LYS A 612 27.60 15.95 8.16
CA LYS A 612 27.74 15.65 9.59
C LYS A 612 28.76 16.58 10.23
N THR A 613 28.37 17.29 11.29
CA THR A 613 29.30 18.12 12.06
C THR A 613 29.89 17.31 13.20
N ILE A 614 31.21 17.12 13.22
CA ILE A 614 31.93 16.38 14.25
C ILE A 614 32.79 17.35 15.05
N TYR A 615 32.73 17.26 16.38
CA TYR A 615 33.64 17.98 17.25
C TYR A 615 34.94 17.19 17.42
N LYS A 616 36.04 17.72 16.89
CA LYS A 616 37.38 17.10 17.00
C LYS A 616 38.41 18.16 17.35
N SER A 617 39.20 17.90 18.39
CA SER A 617 40.31 18.77 18.82
C SER A 617 39.91 20.23 19.07
N ALA A 618 38.81 20.44 19.81
CA ALA A 618 38.26 21.77 20.10
C ALA A 618 37.77 22.58 18.89
N THR A 619 37.63 21.96 17.72
CA THR A 619 37.09 22.57 16.51
C THR A 619 35.94 21.73 15.97
N PHE A 620 34.89 22.38 15.48
CA PHE A 620 33.86 21.71 14.71
C PHE A 620 34.33 21.55 13.27
N ARG A 621 34.26 20.34 12.73
CA ARG A 621 34.53 20.04 11.32
C ARG A 621 33.29 19.43 10.71
N SER A 622 32.91 19.91 9.53
CA SER A 622 31.80 19.36 8.76
C SER A 622 32.33 18.34 7.76
N ILE A 623 31.75 17.14 7.75
CA ILE A 623 32.12 16.03 6.87
C ILE A 623 30.89 15.63 6.06
N THR A 624 31.02 15.66 4.74
CA THR A 624 29.96 15.25 3.82
C THR A 624 29.94 13.72 3.69
N LYS A 625 28.80 13.10 3.96
CA LYS A 625 28.55 11.66 3.89
C LYS A 625 27.61 11.36 2.72
N ASP A 626 27.94 10.39 1.88
CA ASP A 626 27.06 9.92 0.80
C ASP A 626 26.06 8.90 1.34
N MET A 627 24.78 9.26 1.35
CA MET A 627 23.72 8.39 1.89
C MET A 627 23.40 7.21 0.98
N SER A 628 23.80 7.26 -0.31
CA SER A 628 23.55 6.15 -1.23
C SER A 628 24.33 4.88 -0.86
N ARG A 629 25.33 5.00 0.03
CA ARG A 629 26.10 3.86 0.55
C ARG A 629 25.33 3.03 1.58
N VAL A 630 24.32 3.62 2.24
CA VAL A 630 23.57 2.98 3.33
C VAL A 630 22.09 2.76 3.00
N SER A 631 21.53 3.46 2.01
CA SER A 631 20.11 3.35 1.68
C SER A 631 19.77 3.99 0.32
N ASP A 632 18.58 3.70 -0.21
CA ASP A 632 18.06 4.35 -1.41
C ASP A 632 17.93 5.88 -1.24
N VAL A 633 18.25 6.61 -2.31
CA VAL A 633 18.30 8.08 -2.42
C VAL A 633 17.56 8.49 -3.71
N PRO A 634 16.81 9.61 -3.76
CA PRO A 634 16.62 10.61 -2.70
C PRO A 634 15.79 10.10 -1.52
N ARG A 635 16.12 10.59 -0.32
CA ARG A 635 15.36 10.21 0.88
C ARG A 635 13.98 10.87 0.85
N PRO A 636 12.89 10.12 1.06
CA PRO A 636 11.56 10.69 1.16
C PRO A 636 11.37 11.47 2.47
N PRO A 637 10.50 12.49 2.49
CA PRO A 637 10.19 13.23 3.71
C PRO A 637 9.57 12.30 4.77
N ARG A 638 9.90 12.54 6.03
CA ARG A 638 9.34 11.82 7.18
C ARG A 638 8.22 12.64 7.81
N SER A 639 7.19 11.94 8.24
CA SER A 639 6.05 12.51 8.96
C SER A 639 6.33 12.68 10.45
N ASN A 640 5.55 13.57 11.09
CA ASN A 640 5.49 13.73 12.55
C ASN A 640 5.32 12.39 13.29
N HIS A 641 4.51 11.48 12.75
CA HIS A 641 4.26 10.18 13.36
C HIS A 641 5.50 9.28 13.32
N GLU A 642 6.20 9.21 12.18
CA GLU A 642 7.39 8.39 12.00
C GLU A 642 8.54 8.86 12.90
N ILE A 643 8.77 10.18 12.98
CA ILE A 643 9.79 10.75 13.86
C ILE A 643 9.44 10.51 15.33
N ARG A 644 8.17 10.66 15.76
CA ARG A 644 7.75 10.32 17.13
C ARG A 644 7.97 8.84 17.44
N GLN A 645 7.58 7.96 16.52
CA GLN A 645 7.74 6.52 16.70
C GLN A 645 9.22 6.14 16.80
N HIS A 646 10.07 6.71 15.95
CA HIS A 646 11.50 6.45 15.96
C HIS A 646 12.18 7.01 17.21
N ARG A 647 11.78 8.20 17.67
CA ARG A 647 12.23 8.75 18.96
C ARG A 647 11.86 7.87 20.16
N CYS A 648 10.69 7.24 20.16
CA CYS A 648 10.37 6.25 21.19
C CYS A 648 11.33 5.04 21.17
N ARG A 649 11.88 4.68 20.00
CA ARG A 649 12.93 3.65 19.88
C ARG A 649 14.29 4.16 20.36
N ILE A 650 14.72 5.34 19.91
CA ILE A 650 15.95 6.00 20.39
C ILE A 650 15.90 6.18 21.90
N ALA A 651 14.78 6.58 22.48
CA ALA A 651 14.63 6.73 23.93
C ALA A 651 14.75 5.39 24.66
N ALA A 652 14.28 4.29 24.07
CA ALA A 652 14.50 2.96 24.60
C ALA A 652 16.00 2.58 24.57
N TYR A 653 16.74 3.01 23.53
CA TYR A 653 18.20 2.89 23.47
C TYR A 653 18.90 3.81 24.46
N ALA A 654 18.51 5.09 24.57
CA ALA A 654 19.10 6.04 25.51
C ALA A 654 18.88 5.60 26.97
N LYS A 655 17.72 5.00 27.29
CA LYS A 655 17.51 4.34 28.60
C LYS A 655 18.49 3.17 28.82
N HIS A 656 18.93 2.52 27.75
CA HIS A 656 19.91 1.45 27.79
C HIS A 656 21.36 1.99 27.93
N PHE A 657 21.65 3.18 27.36
CA PHE A 657 22.98 3.80 27.35
C PHE A 657 23.22 4.79 28.50
N MET A 658 22.18 5.39 29.09
CA MET A 658 22.32 6.35 30.19
C MET A 658 22.33 5.65 31.56
N LEU A 659 23.53 5.22 31.95
CA LEU A 659 24.12 5.47 33.27
C LEU A 659 23.29 5.01 34.50
N LYS A 660 23.12 3.70 34.64
CA LYS A 660 23.85 3.05 35.73
C LYS A 660 24.94 2.20 35.08
N ALA A 661 26.08 2.82 34.81
CA ALA A 661 27.32 2.08 34.75
C ALA A 661 27.50 1.52 36.16
N ASP A 662 26.93 0.34 36.41
CA ASP A 662 27.25 -0.45 37.58
C ASP A 662 28.72 -0.83 37.37
N LYS A 663 29.64 0.07 37.75
CA LYS A 663 31.09 -0.12 37.59
C LYS A 663 31.50 -1.46 38.19
N ALA A 664 30.78 -1.93 39.22
CA ALA A 664 30.97 -3.23 39.84
C ALA A 664 30.74 -4.43 38.89
N LYS A 665 29.94 -4.30 37.83
CA LYS A 665 29.76 -5.36 36.82
C LYS A 665 30.78 -5.29 35.68
N PHE A 666 31.43 -4.15 35.49
CA PHE A 666 32.41 -3.96 34.43
C PHE A 666 33.87 -3.98 34.90
N THR A 667 34.15 -3.99 36.21
CA THR A 667 35.52 -4.17 36.73
C THR A 667 36.14 -5.52 36.36
N ASN A 668 35.37 -6.47 35.83
CA ASN A 668 35.89 -7.76 35.34
C ASN A 668 35.77 -7.93 33.82
N VAL A 669 35.44 -6.87 33.07
CA VAL A 669 35.56 -6.88 31.61
C VAL A 669 36.86 -6.15 31.31
N ASP A 670 37.97 -6.88 31.35
CA ASP A 670 39.31 -6.37 31.01
C ASP A 670 39.46 -6.01 29.51
N ASP A 671 38.43 -6.23 28.70
CA ASP A 671 38.40 -5.90 27.28
C ASP A 671 37.67 -4.56 27.04
N GLU A 672 38.30 -3.44 27.43
CA GLU A 672 37.85 -2.10 27.00
C GLU A 672 37.86 -1.94 25.46
N ASP A 673 38.54 -2.83 24.73
CA ASP A 673 38.55 -2.83 23.27
C ASP A 673 37.20 -3.20 22.65
N TYR A 674 36.31 -3.93 23.35
CA TYR A 674 34.94 -4.18 22.87
C TYR A 674 34.00 -2.97 23.08
N LEU A 675 34.41 -1.99 23.89
CA LEU A 675 33.70 -0.72 24.11
C LEU A 675 34.36 0.46 23.40
N ARG A 676 35.44 0.24 22.63
CA ARG A 676 35.82 1.15 21.55
C ARG A 676 34.70 1.12 20.52
N SER A 677 33.71 1.97 20.80
CA SER A 677 32.50 2.23 20.05
C SER A 677 32.72 1.97 18.57
N ASP A 678 31.97 1.01 18.02
CA ASP A 678 31.50 0.94 16.63
C ASP A 678 32.15 1.99 15.74
N SER A 679 33.45 1.79 15.52
CA SER A 679 34.35 2.78 14.97
C SER A 679 33.95 2.93 13.53
N ASP A 680 33.04 3.89 13.30
CA ASP A 680 32.46 4.36 12.04
C ASP A 680 33.22 3.72 10.86
N SER A 681 32.86 2.50 10.46
CA SER A 681 33.73 1.65 9.63
C SER A 681 34.00 2.30 8.26
N ASP A 682 33.10 3.20 7.86
CA ASP A 682 33.24 4.12 6.75
C ASP A 682 34.51 5.02 6.84
N PHE A 683 35.11 5.22 8.01
CA PHE A 683 36.37 5.97 8.21
C PHE A 683 37.63 5.12 8.06
N GLU A 684 37.58 3.80 8.28
CA GLU A 684 38.78 2.96 8.19
C GLU A 684 39.31 2.93 6.75
N LEU A 685 38.42 2.95 5.75
CA LEU A 685 38.81 2.99 4.34
C LEU A 685 39.46 4.33 3.94
N GLU A 686 38.94 5.46 4.44
CA GLU A 686 39.54 6.79 4.19
C GLU A 686 40.88 6.93 4.89
N ARG A 687 41.00 6.42 6.12
CA ARG A 687 42.26 6.48 6.87
C ARG A 687 43.32 5.57 6.26
N ALA A 688 42.94 4.42 5.71
CA ALA A 688 43.85 3.57 4.95
C ALA A 688 44.38 4.29 3.69
N GLY A 689 43.50 5.05 3.00
CA GLY A 689 43.90 5.89 1.87
C GLY A 689 44.86 7.03 2.27
N GLU A 690 44.55 7.73 3.37
CA GLU A 690 45.37 8.86 3.85
C GLU A 690 46.72 8.38 4.43
N ALA A 691 46.74 7.24 5.13
CA ALA A 691 47.97 6.61 5.62
C ALA A 691 48.85 6.09 4.47
N ALA A 692 48.26 5.53 3.41
CA ALA A 692 48.99 5.13 2.21
C ALA A 692 49.61 6.35 1.49
N ALA A 693 48.90 7.49 1.45
CA ALA A 693 49.43 8.72 0.89
C ALA A 693 50.59 9.31 1.74
N ILE A 694 50.52 9.23 3.07
CA ILE A 694 51.60 9.67 3.96
C ILE A 694 52.81 8.74 3.87
N ALA A 695 52.60 7.42 3.76
CA ALA A 695 53.69 6.45 3.62
C ALA A 695 54.46 6.62 2.29
N ALA A 696 53.80 7.07 1.22
CA ALA A 696 54.46 7.35 -0.05
C ALA A 696 55.30 8.66 -0.05
N GLY A 697 55.13 9.54 0.94
CA GLY A 697 55.77 10.87 0.98
C GLY A 697 57.06 10.99 1.81
N GLY A 698 57.55 9.90 2.40
CA GLY A 698 58.60 9.95 3.43
C GLY A 698 60.05 9.84 2.94
N THR A 699 60.67 11.00 2.68
CA THR A 699 62.12 11.32 2.80
C THR A 699 63.14 10.56 1.96
N GLY A 700 63.62 11.27 0.93
CA GLY A 700 64.84 10.96 0.19
C GLY A 700 66.10 10.96 1.07
N GLY A 701 66.85 9.87 0.95
CA GLY A 701 68.20 9.71 1.47
C GLY A 701 69.06 9.03 0.40
N THR A 702 69.80 9.87 -0.34
CA THR A 702 71.11 9.61 -0.96
C THR A 702 71.50 8.18 -1.33
N ALA A 703 71.54 7.96 -2.65
CA ALA A 703 72.63 7.31 -3.40
C ALA A 703 73.29 6.06 -2.80
N ASN A 704 72.92 4.89 -3.36
CA ASN A 704 73.96 3.96 -3.77
C ASN A 704 73.50 3.14 -4.98
N SER A 705 74.29 3.22 -6.04
CA SER A 705 74.24 2.41 -7.25
C SER A 705 74.41 0.93 -6.93
N GLY A 706 73.49 0.09 -7.41
CA GLY A 706 73.53 -1.36 -7.16
C GLY A 706 72.52 -2.09 -8.03
N GLN A 707 72.89 -2.25 -9.30
CA GLN A 707 72.35 -3.13 -10.33
C GLN A 707 72.07 -4.56 -9.82
N ALA A 708 70.87 -5.10 -10.10
CA ALA A 708 70.60 -6.45 -10.63
C ALA A 708 69.13 -6.87 -10.41
N ASP A 709 68.39 -6.95 -11.51
CA ASP A 709 67.49 -8.03 -11.93
C ASP A 709 66.77 -8.86 -10.84
N ASN A 710 65.45 -8.68 -10.76
CA ASN A 710 64.51 -9.80 -10.58
C ASN A 710 63.11 -9.35 -11.03
N GLN A 711 62.91 -9.41 -12.34
CA GLN A 711 61.63 -9.23 -13.00
C GLN A 711 60.82 -10.52 -12.79
N ILE A 712 59.98 -10.54 -11.75
CA ILE A 712 59.02 -11.64 -11.54
C ILE A 712 57.90 -11.47 -12.56
N GLN A 713 57.99 -12.28 -13.61
CA GLN A 713 57.03 -12.42 -14.67
C GLN A 713 55.79 -13.14 -14.14
N ILE A 714 54.67 -12.42 -14.10
CA ILE A 714 53.35 -12.93 -13.73
C ILE A 714 52.89 -13.89 -14.83
N GLY A 715 52.78 -15.16 -14.48
CA GLY A 715 52.30 -16.22 -15.36
C GLY A 715 50.79 -16.11 -15.58
N THR A 716 50.39 -15.65 -16.76
CA THR A 716 49.02 -15.74 -17.26
C THR A 716 48.82 -17.14 -17.84
N GLY A 717 48.19 -18.02 -17.06
CA GLY A 717 47.83 -19.38 -17.48
C GLY A 717 46.70 -19.36 -18.50
N GLY A 718 47.04 -19.57 -19.77
CA GLY A 718 46.09 -19.80 -20.84
C GLY A 718 45.55 -21.22 -20.79
N PHE A 719 44.22 -21.36 -20.70
CA PHE A 719 43.53 -22.59 -21.04
C PHE A 719 43.19 -22.55 -22.53
N GLN A 720 43.96 -23.30 -23.31
CA GLN A 720 43.68 -23.58 -24.71
C GLN A 720 42.53 -24.58 -24.83
N ALA A 721 41.49 -24.16 -25.55
CA ALA A 721 40.40 -24.99 -26.01
C ALA A 721 40.91 -26.05 -27.00
N ALA A 722 40.61 -27.31 -26.72
CA ALA A 722 40.85 -28.43 -27.60
C ALA A 722 39.71 -28.56 -28.61
N VAL A 723 40.13 -28.44 -29.86
CA VAL A 723 39.46 -28.66 -31.15
C VAL A 723 39.07 -30.13 -31.32
N GLN A 724 37.85 -30.44 -31.78
CA GLN A 724 37.59 -31.11 -33.08
C GLN A 724 36.09 -31.38 -33.37
N PRO A 725 35.72 -31.54 -34.67
CA PRO A 725 34.39 -31.26 -35.22
C PRO A 725 33.62 -32.51 -35.71
N ASP A 726 32.35 -32.29 -36.07
CA ASP A 726 31.55 -32.95 -37.13
C ASP A 726 30.07 -32.85 -36.73
N ALA A 727 29.05 -32.58 -37.55
CA ALA A 727 28.86 -32.11 -38.91
C ALA A 727 27.33 -31.89 -39.06
N ASN A 728 26.92 -30.96 -39.94
CA ASN A 728 25.58 -30.86 -40.53
C ASN A 728 24.38 -30.48 -39.63
N ALA A 729 24.11 -29.17 -39.52
CA ALA A 729 22.74 -28.66 -39.64
C ALA A 729 22.81 -27.19 -40.09
N GLU A 730 22.02 -26.87 -41.12
CA GLU A 730 21.96 -25.61 -41.85
C GLU A 730 21.72 -24.39 -40.94
N PRO A 731 22.55 -23.33 -41.00
CA PRO A 731 22.29 -22.11 -40.24
C PRO A 731 21.36 -21.20 -41.03
N GLN A 732 20.12 -21.11 -40.53
CA GLN A 732 19.15 -20.08 -40.90
C GLN A 732 19.72 -18.68 -40.61
N SER A 733 19.43 -17.77 -41.55
CA SER A 733 19.75 -16.35 -41.57
C SER A 733 19.77 -15.69 -40.19
N GLY A 734 20.98 -15.39 -39.71
CA GLY A 734 21.23 -14.62 -38.50
C GLY A 734 20.80 -13.17 -38.67
N SER A 735 19.91 -12.76 -37.78
CA SER A 735 19.57 -11.38 -37.43
C SER A 735 20.84 -10.58 -37.10
N GLY A 736 21.11 -9.54 -37.89
CA GLY A 736 22.16 -8.57 -37.61
C GLY A 736 21.89 -7.85 -36.28
N ALA A 737 22.71 -8.15 -35.28
CA ALA A 737 22.86 -7.30 -34.11
C ALA A 737 23.81 -6.16 -34.52
N ASP A 738 23.23 -5.01 -34.84
CA ASP A 738 23.95 -3.77 -35.12
C ASP A 738 24.80 -3.38 -33.89
N PRO A 739 26.12 -3.15 -34.02
CA PRO A 739 26.96 -2.75 -32.90
C PRO A 739 26.58 -1.34 -32.45
N SER A 740 25.97 -1.26 -31.27
CA SER A 740 25.54 0.00 -30.65
C SER A 740 26.73 0.92 -30.41
N ALA A 741 26.78 2.03 -31.14
CA ALA A 741 27.73 3.10 -30.93
C ALA A 741 27.50 3.73 -29.54
N ASN A 742 28.39 3.47 -28.58
CA ASN A 742 28.33 4.13 -27.28
C ASN A 742 28.78 5.59 -27.42
N THR A 743 27.83 6.50 -27.28
CA THR A 743 28.07 7.94 -27.23
C THR A 743 28.00 8.40 -25.78
N MET A 744 29.13 8.80 -25.19
CA MET A 744 29.16 9.37 -23.84
C MET A 744 29.07 10.90 -23.91
N TYR A 745 28.09 11.46 -23.20
CA TYR A 745 27.92 12.89 -22.98
C TYR A 745 28.24 13.25 -21.52
N GLY A 746 29.04 14.30 -21.32
CA GLY A 746 29.38 14.81 -19.99
C GLY A 746 30.75 14.34 -19.47
N GLY A 747 31.31 15.08 -18.50
CA GLY A 747 32.68 14.89 -18.01
C GLY A 747 32.90 13.56 -17.30
N SER A 748 33.23 12.53 -18.07
CA SER A 748 33.50 11.18 -17.56
C SER A 748 35.00 10.96 -17.38
N THR A 749 35.39 10.47 -16.20
CA THR A 749 36.76 10.03 -15.90
C THR A 749 36.76 8.50 -15.85
N MET A 750 37.49 7.85 -16.76
CA MET A 750 37.67 6.39 -16.72
C MET A 750 39.02 6.03 -16.09
N TYR A 751 38.97 5.12 -15.12
CA TYR A 751 40.13 4.53 -14.45
C TYR A 751 40.23 3.04 -14.81
N GLY A 752 41.39 2.61 -15.31
CA GLY A 752 41.66 1.20 -15.64
C GLY A 752 41.69 0.91 -17.14
N GLY A 753 42.30 -0.23 -17.51
CA GLY A 753 42.53 -0.61 -18.91
C GLY A 753 41.24 -0.86 -19.67
N SER A 754 40.87 0.07 -20.56
CA SER A 754 39.66 -0.01 -21.38
C SER A 754 40.03 -0.15 -22.86
N THR A 755 39.44 -1.14 -23.54
CA THR A 755 39.60 -1.35 -24.98
C THR A 755 38.36 -0.87 -25.70
N MET A 756 38.47 0.20 -26.50
CA MET A 756 37.35 0.72 -27.31
C MET A 756 37.45 0.20 -28.75
N TYR A 757 36.36 -0.40 -29.23
CA TYR A 757 36.18 -0.88 -30.61
C TYR A 757 35.12 -0.04 -31.31
N GLY A 758 35.47 0.55 -32.47
CA GLY A 758 34.51 1.11 -33.42
C GLY A 758 33.74 2.36 -32.98
N GLY A 759 33.86 3.46 -33.74
CA GLY A 759 32.89 4.58 -33.77
C GLY A 759 32.66 5.40 -32.50
N SER A 760 33.33 5.12 -31.38
CA SER A 760 33.11 5.82 -30.11
C SER A 760 33.54 7.29 -30.22
N THR A 761 32.58 8.21 -30.11
CA THR A 761 32.82 9.65 -30.17
C THR A 761 32.63 10.26 -28.78
N MET A 762 33.68 10.87 -28.22
CA MET A 762 33.61 11.59 -26.95
C MET A 762 33.40 13.10 -27.17
N TYR A 763 32.38 13.67 -26.54
CA TYR A 763 32.17 15.12 -26.47
C TYR A 763 32.27 15.61 -25.03
N GLY A 764 33.18 16.55 -24.77
CA GLY A 764 33.42 17.13 -23.44
C GLY A 764 34.80 16.78 -22.86
N GLY A 765 35.10 17.33 -21.68
CA GLY A 765 36.40 17.19 -21.00
C GLY A 765 36.61 15.83 -20.34
N SER A 766 36.74 14.77 -21.14
CA SER A 766 37.02 13.42 -20.65
C SER A 766 38.53 13.22 -20.45
N THR A 767 38.92 12.70 -19.29
CA THR A 767 40.32 12.39 -18.96
C THR A 767 40.45 10.88 -18.74
N MET A 768 41.37 10.23 -19.46
CA MET A 768 41.66 8.80 -19.34
C MET A 768 42.99 8.58 -18.61
N TYR A 769 43.00 7.68 -17.62
CA TYR A 769 44.21 7.23 -16.94
C TYR A 769 44.38 5.72 -17.08
N GLY A 770 45.54 5.27 -17.59
CA GLY A 770 45.90 3.86 -17.79
C GLY A 770 46.19 3.47 -19.24
N ASP A 771 46.52 2.20 -19.46
CA ASP A 771 46.85 1.63 -20.77
C ASP A 771 45.59 1.38 -21.61
N ASN A 772 45.27 2.30 -22.51
CA ASN A 772 44.10 2.21 -23.39
C ASN A 772 44.53 1.98 -24.84
N THR A 773 43.95 0.98 -25.51
CA THR A 773 44.24 0.64 -26.92
C THR A 773 42.99 0.86 -27.78
N MET A 774 43.13 1.61 -28.88
CA MET A 774 42.05 1.93 -29.80
C MET A 774 42.26 1.19 -31.14
N TYR A 775 41.27 0.43 -31.58
CA TYR A 775 41.30 -0.26 -32.88
C TYR A 775 40.32 0.38 -33.87
N GLN A 776 40.85 0.87 -34.98
CA GLN A 776 40.08 1.41 -36.10
C GLN A 776 40.01 0.36 -37.21
N PRO A 777 38.80 -0.07 -37.65
CA PRO A 777 38.69 -1.06 -38.71
C PRO A 777 39.18 -0.48 -40.05
N PRO A 778 39.85 -1.28 -40.91
CA PRO A 778 40.36 -0.83 -42.19
C PRO A 778 39.22 -0.39 -43.10
N ASN A 779 39.37 0.80 -43.67
CA ASN A 779 38.43 1.46 -44.57
C ASN A 779 38.40 0.68 -45.90
N THR A 780 37.40 -0.17 -46.11
CA THR A 780 37.13 -0.78 -47.42
C THR A 780 36.45 0.25 -48.31
N GLN A 781 37.24 1.06 -49.02
CA GLN A 781 36.81 1.78 -50.20
C GLN A 781 37.24 0.95 -51.39
N ASP A 782 36.32 0.20 -51.98
CA ASP A 782 36.33 -0.28 -53.36
C ASP A 782 34.93 -0.83 -53.59
N GLU A 783 34.11 -0.16 -54.40
CA GLU A 783 33.28 -0.81 -55.42
C GLU A 783 32.55 0.22 -56.29
N GLU A 784 32.84 0.09 -57.58
CA GLU A 784 32.31 0.73 -58.78
C GLU A 784 30.79 0.46 -58.95
N GLY A 785 30.10 1.34 -59.70
CA GLY A 785 28.69 1.11 -60.02
C GLY A 785 28.02 2.25 -60.78
N ASP A 786 28.48 2.44 -62.02
CA ASP A 786 27.80 2.87 -63.25
C ASP A 786 26.49 3.69 -63.25
N GLU A 787 26.62 4.81 -63.97
CA GLU A 787 25.67 5.49 -64.86
C GLU A 787 24.31 4.81 -65.13
N GLU A 788 23.22 5.54 -64.92
CA GLU A 788 22.09 5.53 -65.86
C GLU A 788 21.31 6.86 -65.81
N ASP A 789 21.33 7.54 -66.95
CA ASP A 789 20.59 8.75 -67.28
C ASP A 789 19.08 8.59 -67.09
N SER A 790 18.43 9.58 -66.47
CA SER A 790 17.03 9.90 -66.78
C SER A 790 16.74 11.39 -66.56
N ASP A 791 16.97 12.14 -67.62
CA ASP A 791 16.26 13.37 -67.93
C ASP A 791 14.74 13.13 -67.87
N LEU A 792 13.95 14.01 -67.24
CA LEU A 792 12.74 14.61 -67.85
C LEU A 792 11.95 15.57 -66.93
N TYR A 793 11.69 16.77 -67.47
CA TYR A 793 10.65 17.79 -67.20
C TYR A 793 10.40 18.24 -65.75
N GLY A 794 10.45 19.53 -65.39
CA GLY A 794 10.23 20.74 -66.18
C GLY A 794 8.91 21.42 -65.76
N ALA A 795 8.96 22.24 -64.71
CA ALA A 795 8.18 23.47 -64.48
C ALA A 795 8.72 24.16 -63.21
#